data_AF-A0A2T0SND1-F1
#
_entry.id   AF-A0A2T0SND1-F1
#
_cell.length_a   1.000
_cell.length_b   1.000
_cell.length_c   1.000
_cell.angle_alpha   90.00
_cell.angle_beta   90.00
_cell.angle_gamma   90.00
#
_symmetry.space_group_name_H-M   'P 1'
#
loop_
_entity.id
_entity.type
_entity.pdbx_description
1 polymer ?
#
loop_
_entity_poly.entity_id
_entity_poly.type
_entity_poly.pdbx_seq_one_letter_code
_entity_poly.pdbx_strand_id
1 'polypeptide(L)'
;MIVIHQAKYGEVPGKTSGHDLLAASDKRTELFRRVSGYTDLADRPEGGVLSGPVVRGFFVEDHFLLIKTFPDKSPGLRSGRVFSHALFIPKKDLHRVHDLGELFQYHLQSIKKEAEMHLLEYHSQEAVATTGEVNGREVAATNALLQNQSFAWVGEEGYWQWIVRIWPQLPSEIKQTLKIGAAFNPSYAKNEYLNILYIPEAAKTLWGRHSLRVVDLGENETLQSAAAHWLMGNTKEAAPFQVLVDDFAPKMESIRKLNQLEDYGRTYHQIDKNPELNQLLVLAHFISQISPSEKVGIKGKNRLLTAILQAIPNAPVNMFTALIYQSWKGFPDAIPSASSAVRSWLTNHLFQGSQATKGGVVLLQALKDKTKNWWASTVLSYSSDRLKKRQSGDAPILWQWIKNEPALIAEHASWLPDDAENELTQKIPKLETSVAESILQMAEQKDWLVLHAKVAAQFYSAQKAIEAQLRIDTDEGHTVALEALSNSMSGSSFVPVAASHTNARLHRIAGKLIAENSKLLKGIDLISEGWQQCWKAAIEQGGEVWSGIPNPKQTLFKILDHLLAGNAFNESLLYAISIGKYSSLKDYTQRASIWSELPEKARSGFITATLIELIDELDTSKLSYNELESELKMGLQSQKMQQVIISSTAIPLTKKLRLFDVLPGMRENHAQQLIQNHHFSPAEAEEFGRLISKYKWKTVVESLYNERSKRNDLVPALFQSSHLLGFLQRLSLAVSGLKSDAITHDEWWEVFLSRAVELYPLGPTQNGLWTNAGGKLEELHYHSVSGKQSWSFAINHIRNGGSPSIKKLLKEMHKEFYGDFTLSQLVQSI
;
A
#
# COMPACT_ATOMS: atom_id res chain seq x y z
N MET A 1 65.50 18.67 35.04
CA MET A 1 66.59 17.80 35.52
C MET A 1 66.44 16.38 34.97
N ILE A 2 67.45 15.93 34.24
CA ILE A 2 67.65 14.57 33.71
C ILE A 2 68.90 14.02 34.40
N VAL A 3 68.84 12.78 34.87
CA VAL A 3 69.98 12.13 35.52
C VAL A 3 70.69 11.24 34.50
N ILE A 4 71.96 11.55 34.21
CA ILE A 4 72.79 10.80 33.26
C ILE A 4 73.87 10.04 34.03
N HIS A 5 73.94 8.73 33.81
CA HIS A 5 75.02 7.90 34.34
C HIS A 5 76.21 7.85 33.38
N GLN A 6 77.40 7.64 33.93
CA GLN A 6 78.65 7.57 33.16
C GLN A 6 79.34 6.24 33.46
N ALA A 7 79.96 5.65 32.44
CA ALA A 7 80.87 4.53 32.63
C ALA A 7 81.99 4.52 31.59
N LYS A 8 83.16 4.05 32.01
CA LYS A 8 84.35 3.88 31.17
C LYS A 8 84.74 2.42 31.08
N TYR A 9 85.18 2.00 29.90
CA TYR A 9 85.46 0.62 29.52
C TYR A 9 86.80 0.52 28.82
N GLY A 10 87.50 -0.59 28.99
CA GLY A 10 88.77 -0.86 28.32
C GLY A 10 89.47 -2.10 28.87
N GLU A 11 90.73 -2.28 28.49
CA GLU A 11 91.51 -3.44 28.93
C GLU A 11 91.91 -3.33 30.41
N VAL A 12 91.58 -4.36 31.18
CA VAL A 12 91.97 -4.52 32.59
C VAL A 12 93.23 -5.40 32.63
N PRO A 13 94.34 -4.94 33.25
CA PRO A 13 95.55 -5.74 33.38
C PRO A 13 95.27 -7.14 33.97
N GLY A 14 95.74 -8.19 33.30
CA GLY A 14 95.57 -9.58 33.74
C GLY A 14 94.27 -10.27 33.33
N LYS A 15 93.34 -9.58 32.66
CA LYS A 15 92.14 -10.19 32.04
C LYS A 15 92.29 -10.30 30.53
N THR A 16 91.62 -11.28 29.93
CA THR A 16 91.60 -11.49 28.47
C THR A 16 90.65 -10.55 27.72
N SER A 17 89.65 -9.98 28.42
CA SER A 17 88.68 -9.04 27.85
C SER A 17 89.26 -7.63 27.70
N GLY A 18 89.17 -7.07 26.49
CA GLY A 18 89.69 -5.74 26.16
C GLY A 18 88.71 -4.58 26.36
N HIS A 19 87.50 -4.84 26.88
CA HIS A 19 86.41 -3.86 27.00
C HIS A 19 85.67 -3.96 28.34
N ASP A 20 86.34 -4.43 29.39
CA ASP A 20 85.73 -4.61 30.72
C ASP A 20 85.45 -3.25 31.40
N LEU A 21 84.55 -3.24 32.38
CA LEU A 21 84.16 -2.03 33.11
C LEU A 21 85.32 -1.53 33.99
N LEU A 22 85.82 -0.33 33.72
CA LEU A 22 86.91 0.31 34.47
C LEU A 22 86.36 1.16 35.65
N ALA A 23 85.33 1.96 35.40
CA ALA A 23 84.53 2.57 36.47
C ALA A 23 83.15 3.01 35.95
N ALA A 24 82.22 3.20 36.87
CA ALA A 24 80.88 3.75 36.62
C ALA A 24 80.49 4.71 37.73
N SER A 25 79.53 5.60 37.44
CA SER A 25 78.96 6.51 38.42
C SER A 25 78.16 5.81 39.53
N ASP A 26 77.68 4.60 39.27
CA ASP A 26 77.21 3.68 40.30
C ASP A 26 77.79 2.28 40.11
N LYS A 27 78.73 1.90 40.98
CA LYS A 27 79.40 0.60 40.94
C LYS A 27 78.52 -0.58 41.37
N ARG A 28 77.36 -0.31 42.00
CA ARG A 28 76.42 -1.34 42.48
C ARG A 28 75.48 -1.83 41.38
N THR A 29 75.20 -1.01 40.37
CA THR A 29 74.31 -1.40 39.28
C THR A 29 75.01 -2.40 38.34
N GLU A 30 74.41 -3.58 38.13
CA GLU A 30 74.94 -4.61 37.21
C GLU A 30 74.84 -4.24 35.72
N LEU A 31 73.95 -3.32 35.36
CA LEU A 31 73.76 -2.78 34.01
C LEU A 31 75.10 -2.46 33.34
N PHE A 32 75.96 -1.68 34.01
CA PHE A 32 77.24 -1.25 33.43
C PHE A 32 78.17 -2.42 33.11
N ARG A 33 78.10 -3.54 33.84
CA ARG A 33 78.88 -4.74 33.48
C ARG A 33 78.26 -5.47 32.30
N ARG A 34 76.93 -5.65 32.27
CA ARG A 34 76.22 -6.36 31.18
C ARG A 34 76.38 -5.67 29.83
N VAL A 35 76.41 -4.33 29.81
CA VAL A 35 76.50 -3.56 28.57
C VAL A 35 77.93 -3.40 28.02
N SER A 36 78.95 -3.92 28.72
CA SER A 36 80.36 -3.81 28.31
C SER A 36 80.63 -4.33 26.89
N GLY A 37 79.95 -5.39 26.46
CA GLY A 37 80.08 -5.92 25.09
C GLY A 37 79.61 -4.95 23.99
N TYR A 38 78.72 -3.99 24.31
CA TYR A 38 78.24 -2.98 23.37
C TYR A 38 79.18 -1.76 23.28
N THR A 39 80.08 -1.58 24.23
CA THR A 39 81.02 -0.44 24.25
C THR A 39 82.32 -0.73 23.49
N ASP A 40 82.57 -1.99 23.13
CA ASP A 40 83.59 -2.38 22.14
C ASP A 40 83.16 -1.99 20.70
N LEU A 41 84.12 -2.00 19.78
CA LEU A 41 83.87 -1.88 18.35
C LEU A 41 83.65 -3.26 17.73
N ALA A 42 82.38 -3.62 17.58
CA ALA A 42 81.95 -4.85 16.92
C ALA A 42 82.34 -4.88 15.44
N ASP A 43 82.29 -3.74 14.75
CA ASP A 43 82.82 -3.53 13.42
C ASP A 43 84.08 -2.67 13.47
N ARG A 44 85.09 -3.03 12.67
CA ARG A 44 86.43 -2.41 12.71
C ARG A 44 86.79 -1.78 11.37
N PRO A 45 87.56 -0.68 11.38
CA PRO A 45 88.13 -0.13 10.16
C PRO A 45 89.09 -1.11 9.48
N GLU A 46 89.39 -0.87 8.22
CA GLU A 46 90.42 -1.59 7.49
C GLU A 46 91.77 -1.51 8.24
N GLY A 47 92.44 -2.65 8.42
CA GLY A 47 93.63 -2.77 9.27
C GLY A 47 93.35 -2.96 10.77
N GLY A 48 92.10 -2.95 11.21
CA GLY A 48 91.67 -3.35 12.57
C GLY A 48 91.93 -2.32 13.68
N VAL A 49 92.43 -1.14 13.34
CA VAL A 49 92.86 -0.08 14.28
C VAL A 49 92.16 1.24 13.95
N LEU A 50 91.58 1.88 14.96
CA LEU A 50 91.02 3.24 14.85
C LEU A 50 92.12 4.29 14.61
N SER A 51 91.89 5.19 13.65
CA SER A 51 92.75 6.35 13.40
C SER A 51 92.57 7.45 14.45
N GLY A 52 91.36 7.61 14.97
CA GLY A 52 90.99 8.63 15.94
C GLY A 52 89.75 8.23 16.75
N PRO A 53 89.29 9.08 17.69
CA PRO A 53 88.09 8.81 18.45
C PRO A 53 86.85 8.84 17.57
N VAL A 54 85.88 7.97 17.86
CA VAL A 54 84.59 7.91 17.16
C VAL A 54 83.45 7.89 18.16
N VAL A 55 82.28 8.40 17.74
CA VAL A 55 81.08 8.43 18.57
C VAL A 55 80.00 7.54 17.96
N ARG A 56 79.28 6.81 18.82
CA ARG A 56 78.14 5.95 18.46
C ARG A 56 76.99 6.16 19.44
N GLY A 57 75.77 6.10 18.94
CA GLY A 57 74.54 6.24 19.74
C GLY A 57 73.51 5.19 19.38
N PHE A 58 72.99 4.46 20.37
CA PHE A 58 71.89 3.50 20.18
C PHE A 58 71.30 3.07 21.52
N PHE A 59 70.12 2.45 21.48
CA PHE A 59 69.46 1.91 22.66
C PHE A 59 69.98 0.53 23.06
N VAL A 60 70.21 0.34 24.36
CA VAL A 60 70.45 -0.95 25.00
C VAL A 60 69.64 -1.01 26.29
N GLU A 61 68.82 -2.05 26.45
CA GLU A 61 67.83 -2.14 27.53
C GLU A 61 66.98 -0.84 27.58
N ASP A 62 66.81 -0.22 28.74
CA ASP A 62 66.03 1.02 28.92
C ASP A 62 66.89 2.32 28.87
N HIS A 63 68.06 2.27 28.22
CA HIS A 63 68.95 3.43 28.12
C HIS A 63 69.36 3.71 26.68
N PHE A 64 69.42 4.98 26.32
CA PHE A 64 70.16 5.45 25.16
C PHE A 64 71.61 5.64 25.55
N LEU A 65 72.52 4.93 24.88
CA LEU A 65 73.94 4.99 25.13
C LEU A 65 74.57 5.92 24.12
N LEU A 66 75.30 6.94 24.59
CA LEU A 66 76.13 7.78 23.74
C LEU A 66 77.61 7.52 24.08
N ILE A 67 78.29 6.80 23.19
CA ILE A 67 79.59 6.17 23.45
C ILE A 67 80.66 6.84 22.61
N LYS A 68 81.67 7.43 23.26
CA LYS A 68 82.89 7.92 22.61
C LYS A 68 84.00 6.90 22.81
N THR A 69 84.50 6.34 21.71
CA THR A 69 85.50 5.27 21.69
C THR A 69 86.82 5.81 21.15
N PHE A 70 87.92 5.56 21.86
CA PHE A 70 89.27 6.02 21.53
C PHE A 70 90.17 4.83 21.15
N PRO A 71 91.11 4.99 20.20
CA PRO A 71 92.20 4.04 20.02
C PRO A 71 93.10 4.05 21.25
N ASP A 72 93.21 2.92 21.96
CA ASP A 72 94.09 2.80 23.13
C ASP A 72 95.49 2.35 22.71
N LYS A 73 96.41 3.31 22.69
CA LYS A 73 97.82 3.10 22.35
C LYS A 73 98.72 3.03 23.60
N SER A 74 98.15 2.79 24.78
CA SER A 74 98.93 2.68 26.01
C SER A 74 100.00 1.58 25.88
N PRO A 75 101.22 1.79 26.42
CA PRO A 75 102.28 0.79 26.37
C PRO A 75 101.82 -0.57 26.93
N GLY A 76 102.14 -1.66 26.22
CA GLY A 76 101.82 -3.03 26.65
C GLY A 76 100.46 -3.57 26.18
N LEU A 77 99.65 -2.78 25.48
CA LEU A 77 98.39 -3.25 24.90
C LEU A 77 98.58 -3.80 23.47
N ARG A 78 97.70 -4.73 23.07
CA ARG A 78 97.68 -5.24 21.69
C ARG A 78 97.18 -4.17 20.72
N SER A 79 97.65 -4.22 19.47
CA SER A 79 97.15 -3.34 18.42
C SER A 79 95.63 -3.52 18.23
N GLY A 80 94.91 -2.41 18.04
CA GLY A 80 93.45 -2.40 17.87
C GLY A 80 92.64 -2.39 19.17
N ARG A 81 93.26 -2.24 20.34
CA ARG A 81 92.53 -2.03 21.59
C ARG A 81 91.87 -0.66 21.65
N VAL A 82 90.76 -0.58 22.36
CA VAL A 82 89.95 0.64 22.49
C VAL A 82 89.63 0.95 23.94
N PHE A 83 89.43 2.24 24.20
CA PHE A 83 88.92 2.75 25.46
C PHE A 83 87.63 3.51 25.17
N SER A 84 86.56 3.20 25.89
CA SER A 84 85.23 3.78 25.63
C SER A 84 84.70 4.51 26.84
N HIS A 85 84.16 5.70 26.62
CA HIS A 85 83.38 6.44 27.62
C HIS A 85 81.93 6.54 27.15
N ALA A 86 81.00 6.03 27.97
CA ALA A 86 79.59 5.95 27.65
C ALA A 86 78.75 6.78 28.62
N LEU A 87 77.86 7.60 28.05
CA LEU A 87 76.79 8.29 28.76
C LEU A 87 75.51 7.47 28.63
N PHE A 88 74.79 7.27 29.73
CA PHE A 88 73.56 6.51 29.82
C PHE A 88 72.39 7.44 30.10
N ILE A 89 71.56 7.67 29.10
CA ILE A 89 70.36 8.50 29.21
C ILE A 89 69.14 7.58 29.38
N PRO A 90 68.37 7.68 30.47
CA PRO A 90 67.18 6.87 30.65
C PRO A 90 66.14 7.09 29.54
N LYS A 91 65.53 6.01 29.06
CA LYS A 91 64.49 6.03 28.02
C LYS A 91 63.38 7.05 28.31
N LYS A 92 62.92 7.08 29.57
CA LYS A 92 61.86 7.98 30.04
C LYS A 92 62.25 9.46 29.95
N ASP A 93 63.54 9.80 29.96
CA ASP A 93 64.03 11.18 29.96
C ASP A 93 64.56 11.63 28.59
N LEU A 94 64.75 10.72 27.62
CA LEU A 94 65.32 11.07 26.30
C LEU A 94 64.51 12.13 25.55
N HIS A 95 63.17 12.13 25.69
CA HIS A 95 62.30 13.12 25.07
C HIS A 95 62.56 14.56 25.56
N ARG A 96 63.22 14.70 26.72
CA ARG A 96 63.58 15.97 27.34
C ARG A 96 64.98 16.44 26.94
N VAL A 97 65.74 15.64 26.18
CA VAL A 97 67.03 16.02 25.60
C VAL A 97 66.77 16.67 24.26
N HIS A 98 66.74 17.99 24.23
CA HIS A 98 66.48 18.77 23.02
C HIS A 98 67.73 18.93 22.17
N ASP A 99 68.90 19.11 22.77
CA ASP A 99 70.17 19.23 22.06
C ASP A 99 71.11 18.05 22.43
N LEU A 100 71.34 17.15 21.46
CA LEU A 100 72.28 16.04 21.65
C LEU A 100 73.75 16.52 21.69
N GLY A 101 74.05 17.64 21.06
CA GLY A 101 75.37 18.24 20.95
C GLY A 101 75.94 18.65 22.30
N GLU A 102 75.09 19.20 23.18
CA GLU A 102 75.46 19.55 24.55
C GLU A 102 75.99 18.34 25.34
N LEU A 103 75.57 17.11 25.02
CA LEU A 103 76.02 15.93 25.74
C LEU A 103 77.49 15.58 25.44
N PHE A 104 78.03 16.01 24.30
CA PHE A 104 79.43 15.73 23.95
C PHE A 104 80.43 16.40 24.88
N GLN A 105 80.04 17.50 25.55
CA GLN A 105 80.90 18.18 26.52
C GLN A 105 81.19 17.30 27.75
N TYR A 106 80.30 16.36 28.07
CA TYR A 106 80.47 15.43 29.17
C TYR A 106 81.34 14.24 28.82
N HIS A 107 81.65 14.02 27.53
CA HIS A 107 82.64 12.99 27.20
C HIS A 107 84.05 13.42 27.57
N LEU A 108 84.87 12.46 27.99
CA LEU A 108 86.30 12.65 28.12
C LEU A 108 86.90 13.18 26.80
N GLN A 109 87.89 14.06 26.91
CA GLN A 109 88.59 14.60 25.74
C GLN A 109 89.77 13.72 25.30
N SER A 110 90.30 12.90 26.22
CA SER A 110 91.39 11.95 25.99
C SER A 110 91.26 10.75 26.93
N ILE A 111 92.03 9.69 26.68
CA ILE A 111 92.05 8.49 27.53
C ILE A 111 92.52 8.87 28.95
N LYS A 112 91.63 8.70 29.93
CA LYS A 112 91.91 8.92 31.36
C LYS A 112 91.41 7.72 32.18
N LYS A 113 92.22 6.65 32.23
CA LYS A 113 91.85 5.38 32.89
C LYS A 113 91.62 5.51 34.40
N GLU A 114 92.18 6.52 35.04
CA GLU A 114 92.00 6.76 36.49
C GLU A 114 90.90 7.76 36.85
N ALA A 115 90.27 8.43 35.88
CA ALA A 115 89.25 9.45 36.18
C ALA A 115 88.02 8.86 36.87
N GLU A 116 87.56 9.44 37.98
CA GLU A 116 86.31 9.01 38.62
C GLU A 116 85.09 9.38 37.77
N MET A 117 84.07 8.52 37.80
CA MET A 117 82.81 8.76 37.11
C MET A 117 81.78 9.20 38.16
N HIS A 118 81.16 10.36 37.95
CA HIS A 118 80.12 10.87 38.83
C HIS A 118 78.77 10.90 38.10
N LEU A 119 77.69 10.95 38.87
CA LEU A 119 76.35 11.20 38.33
C LEU A 119 76.31 12.61 37.71
N LEU A 120 75.69 12.76 36.55
CA LEU A 120 75.50 14.07 35.92
C LEU A 120 74.04 14.51 36.06
N GLU A 121 73.85 15.73 36.54
CA GLU A 121 72.56 16.41 36.50
C GLU A 121 72.50 17.30 35.26
N TYR A 122 71.77 16.84 34.25
CA TYR A 122 71.61 17.55 32.99
C TYR A 122 70.31 18.35 32.97
N HIS A 123 70.41 19.61 32.60
CA HIS A 123 69.28 20.48 32.33
C HIS A 123 69.32 20.80 30.85
N SER A 124 68.42 20.18 30.08
CA SER A 124 68.31 20.52 28.67
C SER A 124 67.92 21.99 28.56
N GLN A 125 68.75 22.74 27.86
CA GLN A 125 68.36 24.05 27.37
C GLN A 125 67.40 23.85 26.19
N GLU A 126 66.59 24.86 25.89
CA GLU A 126 65.87 24.86 24.62
C GLU A 126 66.91 24.85 23.50
N ALA A 127 66.77 23.92 22.55
CA ALA A 127 67.67 23.86 21.42
C ALA A 127 67.60 25.19 20.67
N VAL A 128 68.73 25.91 20.61
CA VAL A 128 68.83 27.11 19.79
C VAL A 128 68.67 26.67 18.34
N ALA A 129 67.68 27.19 17.63
CA ALA A 129 67.49 26.87 16.22
C ALA A 129 68.80 27.17 15.47
N THR A 130 69.46 26.13 14.97
CA THR A 130 70.68 26.28 14.17
C THR A 130 70.32 26.99 12.87
N THR A 131 70.59 28.29 12.77
CA THR A 131 70.25 29.15 11.63
C THR A 131 71.28 29.12 10.48
N GLY A 132 72.23 28.18 10.50
CA GLY A 132 73.23 28.03 9.43
C GLY A 132 72.64 27.50 8.12
N GLU A 133 73.24 27.89 6.98
CA GLU A 133 72.89 27.38 5.65
C GLU A 133 72.89 25.84 5.64
N VAL A 134 71.79 25.26 5.16
CA VAL A 134 71.65 23.82 5.00
C VAL A 134 72.39 23.41 3.73
N ASN A 135 73.39 22.53 3.85
CA ASN A 135 74.11 22.01 2.69
C ASN A 135 73.35 20.84 2.04
N GLY A 136 73.68 20.50 0.79
CA GLY A 136 72.97 19.45 0.03
C GLY A 136 73.04 18.05 0.64
N ARG A 137 74.05 17.75 1.48
CA ARG A 137 74.17 16.48 2.21
C ARG A 137 73.14 16.35 3.32
N GLU A 138 72.96 17.43 4.10
CA GLU A 138 71.92 17.53 5.12
C GLU A 138 70.54 17.31 4.52
N VAL A 139 70.29 17.87 3.33
CA VAL A 139 69.05 17.67 2.59
C VAL A 139 68.85 16.21 2.16
N ALA A 140 69.85 15.61 1.52
CA ALA A 140 69.78 14.22 1.07
C ALA A 140 69.53 13.25 2.24
N ALA A 141 70.19 13.48 3.38
CA ALA A 141 70.00 12.73 4.61
C ALA A 141 68.57 12.88 5.18
N THR A 142 68.03 14.10 5.23
CA THR A 142 66.66 14.34 5.70
C THR A 142 65.61 13.71 4.78
N ASN A 143 65.80 13.82 3.45
CA ASN A 143 64.92 13.15 2.48
C ASN A 143 64.96 11.62 2.65
N ALA A 144 66.15 11.04 2.82
CA ALA A 144 66.32 9.59 3.07
C ALA A 144 65.65 9.15 4.37
N LEU A 145 65.84 9.94 5.43
CA LEU A 145 65.21 9.72 6.73
C LEU A 145 63.69 9.66 6.58
N LEU A 146 63.06 10.67 5.95
CA LEU A 146 61.62 10.70 5.72
C LEU A 146 61.13 9.55 4.85
N GLN A 147 61.92 9.05 3.91
CA GLN A 147 61.62 7.83 3.17
C GLN A 147 61.75 6.55 4.01
N ASN A 148 61.99 6.68 5.33
CA ASN A 148 62.25 5.61 6.28
C ASN A 148 63.41 4.70 5.83
N GLN A 149 64.42 5.32 5.20
CA GLN A 149 65.56 4.63 4.61
C GLN A 149 66.80 4.80 5.49
N SER A 150 67.45 3.67 5.81
CA SER A 150 68.78 3.70 6.43
C SER A 150 69.84 4.18 5.43
N PHE A 151 70.83 4.95 5.89
CA PHE A 151 71.85 5.50 5.01
C PHE A 151 73.23 5.61 5.69
N ALA A 152 74.26 5.75 4.85
CA ALA A 152 75.65 5.91 5.22
C ALA A 152 76.20 7.26 4.71
N TRP A 153 76.57 8.13 5.64
CA TRP A 153 77.12 9.46 5.42
C TRP A 153 78.65 9.38 5.27
N VAL A 154 79.20 9.88 4.16
CA VAL A 154 80.65 9.80 3.89
C VAL A 154 81.44 10.83 4.72
N GLY A 155 82.42 10.39 5.51
CA GLY A 155 83.20 11.23 6.43
C GLY A 155 82.43 11.64 7.69
N GLU A 156 83.09 12.18 8.72
CA GLU A 156 82.39 12.67 9.94
C GLU A 156 81.90 14.12 9.80
N GLU A 157 82.51 14.89 8.90
CA GLU A 157 82.20 16.31 8.70
C GLU A 157 80.71 16.53 8.37
N GLY A 158 80.08 17.46 9.10
CA GLY A 158 78.66 17.81 8.94
C GLY A 158 77.67 16.83 9.58
N TYR A 159 78.08 15.59 9.87
CA TYR A 159 77.17 14.53 10.34
C TYR A 159 76.52 14.87 11.68
N TRP A 160 77.32 15.22 12.68
CA TRP A 160 76.81 15.52 14.02
C TRP A 160 76.07 16.85 14.06
N GLN A 161 76.46 17.84 13.26
CA GLN A 161 75.70 19.09 13.09
C GLN A 161 74.28 18.80 12.58
N TRP A 162 74.16 17.93 11.58
CA TRP A 162 72.87 17.52 11.05
C TRP A 162 72.03 16.73 12.06
N ILE A 163 72.62 15.76 12.77
CA ILE A 163 71.91 15.02 13.83
C ILE A 163 71.37 15.98 14.87
N VAL A 164 72.20 16.91 15.37
CA VAL A 164 71.80 17.92 16.36
C VAL A 164 70.67 18.79 15.82
N ARG A 165 70.70 19.19 14.55
CA ARG A 165 69.66 19.99 13.90
C ARG A 165 68.30 19.29 13.89
N ILE A 166 68.24 18.01 13.54
CA ILE A 166 66.96 17.27 13.46
C ILE A 166 66.48 16.74 14.81
N TRP A 167 67.39 16.54 15.77
CA TRP A 167 67.11 15.89 17.06
C TRP A 167 65.95 16.49 17.86
N PRO A 168 65.78 17.83 17.97
CA PRO A 168 64.68 18.41 18.72
C PRO A 168 63.31 18.01 18.18
N GLN A 169 63.21 17.87 16.85
CA GLN A 169 61.95 17.60 16.15
C GLN A 169 61.64 16.11 16.03
N LEU A 170 62.61 15.23 16.27
CA LEU A 170 62.37 13.79 16.23
C LEU A 170 61.49 13.34 17.41
N PRO A 171 60.36 12.67 17.13
CA PRO A 171 59.55 12.04 18.16
C PRO A 171 60.33 11.04 19.00
N SER A 172 59.95 10.92 20.28
CA SER A 172 60.63 10.06 21.26
C SER A 172 60.71 8.60 20.80
N GLU A 173 59.64 8.10 20.20
CA GLU A 173 59.51 6.75 19.69
C GLU A 173 60.46 6.50 18.51
N ILE A 174 60.64 7.49 17.63
CA ILE A 174 61.60 7.39 16.53
C ILE A 174 63.03 7.37 17.10
N LYS A 175 63.37 8.27 18.04
CA LYS A 175 64.69 8.30 18.71
C LYS A 175 65.07 6.93 19.28
N GLN A 176 64.08 6.15 19.74
CA GLN A 176 64.29 4.79 20.29
C GLN A 176 64.73 3.74 19.25
N THR A 177 64.44 3.99 17.99
CA THR A 177 64.75 3.06 16.88
C THR A 177 66.03 3.43 16.13
N LEU A 178 66.66 4.56 16.48
CA LEU A 178 67.83 5.05 15.77
C LEU A 178 69.11 4.36 16.21
N LYS A 179 69.97 4.09 15.23
CA LYS A 179 71.38 3.75 15.43
C LYS A 179 72.23 4.78 14.70
N ILE A 180 72.93 5.62 15.47
CA ILE A 180 73.68 6.79 15.01
C ILE A 180 75.18 6.64 15.25
N GLY A 181 75.99 7.35 14.48
CA GLY A 181 77.44 7.46 14.63
C GLY A 181 78.25 6.58 13.68
N ALA A 182 79.49 6.28 14.06
CA ALA A 182 80.45 5.62 13.18
C ALA A 182 80.07 4.18 12.85
N ALA A 183 80.34 3.80 11.60
CA ALA A 183 80.38 2.42 11.14
C ALA A 183 81.48 2.20 10.10
N PHE A 184 81.99 0.99 10.03
CA PHE A 184 83.12 0.60 9.19
C PHE A 184 82.73 -0.49 8.20
N ASN A 185 81.84 -1.41 8.60
CA ASN A 185 81.38 -2.51 7.74
C ASN A 185 79.85 -2.49 7.55
N PRO A 186 79.32 -2.67 6.32
CA PRO A 186 77.88 -2.74 6.06
C PRO A 186 77.14 -3.78 6.90
N SER A 187 77.79 -4.87 7.32
CA SER A 187 77.18 -5.89 8.20
C SER A 187 76.77 -5.36 9.58
N TYR A 188 77.28 -4.19 9.97
CA TYR A 188 76.92 -3.52 11.22
C TYR A 188 75.51 -2.90 11.18
N ALA A 189 75.02 -2.56 9.99
CA ALA A 189 73.69 -2.01 9.78
C ALA A 189 72.66 -3.15 9.78
N LYS A 190 72.07 -3.41 10.95
CA LYS A 190 71.02 -4.42 11.11
C LYS A 190 69.65 -3.81 10.80
N ASN A 191 68.77 -4.59 10.20
CA ASN A 191 67.42 -4.16 9.82
C ASN A 191 66.48 -3.84 11.00
N GLU A 192 66.87 -4.16 12.23
CA GLU A 192 66.10 -3.88 13.45
C GLU A 192 66.15 -2.40 13.88
N TYR A 193 67.10 -1.63 13.33
CA TYR A 193 67.26 -0.20 13.60
C TYR A 193 67.12 0.62 12.31
N LEU A 194 66.75 1.88 12.47
CA LEU A 194 66.98 2.89 11.45
C LEU A 194 68.43 3.36 11.56
N ASN A 195 69.27 2.86 10.66
CA ASN A 195 70.71 3.09 10.69
C ASN A 195 71.01 4.41 9.96
N ILE A 196 71.54 5.35 10.73
CA ILE A 196 71.92 6.68 10.28
C ILE A 196 73.41 6.80 10.61
N LEU A 197 74.27 6.26 9.77
CA LEU A 197 75.67 6.02 10.12
C LEU A 197 76.59 6.95 9.34
N TYR A 198 77.75 7.29 9.88
CA TYR A 198 78.83 7.86 9.08
C TYR A 198 79.96 6.86 8.88
N ILE A 199 80.58 6.89 7.71
CA ILE A 199 81.58 5.91 7.26
C ILE A 199 82.85 6.64 6.80
N PRO A 200 84.05 6.04 6.93
CA PRO A 200 85.26 6.60 6.33
C PRO A 200 85.13 6.72 4.81
N GLU A 201 85.75 7.74 4.21
CA GLU A 201 85.73 7.95 2.75
C GLU A 201 86.22 6.73 1.97
N ALA A 202 87.28 6.06 2.46
CA ALA A 202 87.82 4.85 1.88
C ALA A 202 86.80 3.68 1.83
N ALA A 203 85.81 3.67 2.73
CA ALA A 203 84.78 2.62 2.78
C ALA A 203 83.61 2.86 1.81
N LYS A 204 83.54 4.03 1.15
CA LYS A 204 82.40 4.40 0.27
C LYS A 204 82.05 3.33 -0.76
N THR A 205 83.03 2.81 -1.49
CA THR A 205 82.80 1.80 -2.54
C THR A 205 82.27 0.48 -1.98
N LEU A 206 82.69 0.10 -0.78
CA LEU A 206 82.18 -1.09 -0.10
C LEU A 206 80.70 -0.90 0.22
N TRP A 207 80.33 0.21 0.83
CA TRP A 207 78.95 0.49 1.25
C TRP A 207 78.00 0.70 0.07
N GLY A 208 78.45 1.30 -1.04
CA GLY A 208 77.65 1.48 -2.25
C GLY A 208 77.23 0.18 -2.97
N ARG A 209 77.85 -0.98 -2.62
CA ARG A 209 77.44 -2.30 -3.13
C ARG A 209 76.32 -2.95 -2.31
N HIS A 210 75.96 -2.36 -1.17
CA HIS A 210 74.88 -2.83 -0.30
C HIS A 210 73.61 -1.98 -0.50
N SER A 211 72.47 -2.47 0.01
CA SER A 211 71.15 -1.83 -0.14
C SER A 211 70.95 -0.53 0.66
N LEU A 212 72.02 0.06 1.19
CA LEU A 212 71.98 1.30 1.96
C LEU A 212 72.25 2.48 1.04
N ARG A 213 71.51 3.57 1.22
CA ARG A 213 71.80 4.83 0.52
C ARG A 213 73.11 5.40 1.02
N VAL A 214 73.99 5.82 0.12
CA VAL A 214 75.24 6.51 0.48
C VAL A 214 75.04 8.00 0.23
N VAL A 215 75.24 8.83 1.25
CA VAL A 215 75.16 10.30 1.18
C VAL A 215 76.58 10.85 1.03
N ASP A 216 76.92 11.20 -0.22
CA ASP A 216 78.27 11.58 -0.64
C ASP A 216 78.64 13.03 -0.26
N LEU A 217 79.90 13.43 -0.46
CA LEU A 217 80.39 14.78 -0.18
C LEU A 217 79.78 15.84 -1.13
N GLY A 218 79.46 15.46 -2.38
CA GLY A 218 79.00 16.36 -3.45
C GLY A 218 77.48 16.38 -3.66
N GLU A 219 76.68 15.89 -2.71
CA GLU A 219 75.22 15.86 -2.82
C GLU A 219 74.63 17.26 -3.00
N ASN A 220 73.70 17.39 -3.93
CA ASN A 220 73.00 18.64 -4.20
C ASN A 220 71.51 18.35 -4.44
N GLU A 221 70.79 18.10 -3.34
CA GLU A 221 69.34 17.88 -3.34
C GLU A 221 68.59 19.09 -2.75
N THR A 222 67.30 19.16 -3.04
CA THR A 222 66.35 20.08 -2.40
C THR A 222 65.43 19.31 -1.45
N LEU A 223 65.00 19.96 -0.36
CA LEU A 223 64.03 19.38 0.56
C LEU A 223 62.72 19.13 -0.21
N GLN A 224 62.19 17.91 -0.11
CA GLN A 224 61.10 17.45 -0.97
C GLN A 224 59.69 17.71 -0.39
N SER A 225 59.58 18.07 0.88
CA SER A 225 58.29 18.13 1.59
C SER A 225 58.29 19.14 2.74
N ALA A 226 57.10 19.59 3.16
CA ALA A 226 56.95 20.49 4.31
C ALA A 226 57.36 19.81 5.61
N ALA A 227 57.18 18.49 5.75
CA ALA A 227 57.73 17.72 6.87
C ALA A 227 59.28 17.71 6.88
N ALA A 228 59.91 17.73 5.70
CA ALA A 228 61.38 17.82 5.58
C ALA A 228 61.90 19.17 6.07
N HIS A 229 61.22 20.26 5.66
CA HIS A 229 61.50 21.60 6.18
C HIS A 229 61.25 21.69 7.69
N TRP A 230 60.20 21.04 8.19
CA TRP A 230 59.86 21.00 9.60
C TRP A 230 60.94 20.31 10.45
N LEU A 231 61.42 19.13 10.03
CA LEU A 231 62.51 18.42 10.70
C LEU A 231 63.80 19.24 10.75
N MET A 232 64.08 20.02 9.71
CA MET A 232 65.29 20.86 9.61
C MET A 232 65.17 22.19 10.36
N GLY A 233 64.02 22.48 10.97
CA GLY A 233 63.75 23.73 11.67
C GLY A 233 63.54 24.94 10.75
N ASN A 234 63.28 24.72 9.45
CA ASN A 234 62.99 25.81 8.52
C ASN A 234 61.51 26.25 8.63
N THR A 235 61.26 27.26 9.45
CA THR A 235 59.92 27.69 9.87
C THR A 235 59.01 28.17 8.75
N LYS A 236 59.55 28.79 7.69
CA LYS A 236 58.74 29.39 6.62
C LYS A 236 58.12 28.33 5.73
N GLU A 237 58.95 27.45 5.16
CA GLU A 237 58.49 26.37 4.29
C GLU A 237 57.84 25.21 5.07
N ALA A 238 58.12 25.08 6.38
CA ALA A 238 57.46 24.11 7.26
C ALA A 238 56.04 24.52 7.70
N ALA A 239 55.63 25.77 7.46
CA ALA A 239 54.38 26.32 8.00
C ALA A 239 53.14 25.44 7.72
N PRO A 240 52.94 24.84 6.52
CA PRO A 240 51.81 23.94 6.30
C PRO A 240 51.84 22.71 7.22
N PHE A 241 53.00 22.07 7.36
CA PHE A 241 53.12 20.90 8.24
C PHE A 241 52.97 21.27 9.71
N GLN A 242 53.52 22.41 10.13
CA GLN A 242 53.40 22.91 11.50
C GLN A 242 51.93 23.11 11.90
N VAL A 243 51.10 23.63 11.00
CA VAL A 243 49.65 23.77 11.24
C VAL A 243 49.00 22.42 11.56
N LEU A 244 49.40 21.34 10.87
CA LEU A 244 48.86 20.00 11.14
C LEU A 244 49.29 19.47 12.51
N VAL A 245 50.55 19.73 12.90
CA VAL A 245 51.06 19.37 14.22
C VAL A 245 50.33 20.14 15.31
N ASP A 246 50.16 21.45 15.15
CA ASP A 246 49.51 22.32 16.15
C ASP A 246 48.01 22.01 16.28
N ASP A 247 47.33 21.83 15.16
CA ASP A 247 45.87 21.68 15.15
C ASP A 247 45.41 20.28 15.59
N PHE A 248 46.21 19.23 15.35
CA PHE A 248 45.85 17.85 15.68
C PHE A 248 46.63 17.25 16.85
N ALA A 249 47.78 17.83 17.22
CA ALA A 249 48.68 17.34 18.27
C ALA A 249 48.91 15.80 18.18
N PRO A 250 49.47 15.32 17.06
CA PRO A 250 49.56 13.90 16.74
C PRO A 250 50.64 13.19 17.57
N LYS A 251 50.38 11.92 17.93
CA LYS A 251 51.36 10.99 18.49
C LYS A 251 52.11 10.31 17.35
N MET A 252 53.36 10.71 17.16
CA MET A 252 54.19 10.26 16.05
C MET A 252 55.10 9.12 16.46
N GLU A 253 54.65 7.90 16.21
CA GLU A 253 55.38 6.69 16.61
C GLU A 253 56.39 6.20 15.56
N SER A 254 56.36 6.76 14.34
CA SER A 254 57.25 6.34 13.24
C SER A 254 57.39 7.45 12.20
N ILE A 255 58.47 7.40 11.42
CA ILE A 255 58.70 8.34 10.32
C ILE A 255 57.59 8.24 9.26
N ARG A 256 57.11 7.03 8.98
CA ARG A 256 56.01 6.80 8.03
C ARG A 256 54.75 7.60 8.39
N LYS A 257 54.43 7.73 9.68
CA LYS A 257 53.27 8.52 10.15
C LYS A 257 53.45 10.03 9.92
N LEU A 258 54.69 10.54 9.91
CA LEU A 258 54.96 11.95 9.56
C LEU A 258 54.60 12.22 8.09
N ASN A 259 55.06 11.38 7.16
CA ASN A 259 54.71 11.53 5.75
C ASN A 259 53.21 11.39 5.51
N GLN A 260 52.58 10.39 6.14
CA GLN A 260 51.13 10.20 6.02
C GLN A 260 50.34 11.39 6.55
N LEU A 261 50.83 12.08 7.60
CA LEU A 261 50.21 13.31 8.06
C LEU A 261 50.31 14.42 7.03
N GLU A 262 51.46 14.60 6.38
CA GLU A 262 51.59 15.58 5.31
C GLU A 262 50.66 15.25 4.14
N ASP A 263 50.68 14.01 3.66
CA ASP A 263 49.91 13.55 2.50
C ASP A 263 48.39 13.69 2.72
N TYR A 264 47.87 13.16 3.82
CA TYR A 264 46.44 13.28 4.14
C TYR A 264 46.07 14.70 4.61
N GLY A 265 47.02 15.42 5.22
CA GLY A 265 46.84 16.79 5.70
C GLY A 265 46.68 17.82 4.57
N ARG A 266 47.05 17.49 3.33
CA ARG A 266 46.70 18.32 2.15
C ARG A 266 45.20 18.60 2.08
N THR A 267 44.36 17.62 2.42
CA THR A 267 42.90 17.79 2.50
C THR A 267 42.51 18.84 3.56
N TYR A 268 43.21 18.88 4.69
CA TYR A 268 42.95 19.84 5.76
C TYR A 268 43.25 21.28 5.32
N HIS A 269 44.34 21.51 4.58
CA HIS A 269 44.66 22.82 4.03
C HIS A 269 43.69 23.29 2.96
N GLN A 270 43.02 22.36 2.28
CA GLN A 270 42.03 22.63 1.25
C GLN A 270 40.60 22.64 1.79
N ILE A 271 40.40 22.56 3.10
CA ILE A 271 39.07 22.36 3.69
C ILE A 271 38.08 23.48 3.34
N ASP A 272 38.57 24.72 3.20
CA ASP A 272 37.75 25.89 2.81
C ASP A 272 37.36 25.86 1.32
N LYS A 273 37.92 24.93 0.53
CA LYS A 273 37.57 24.68 -0.88
C LYS A 273 36.56 23.54 -1.05
N ASN A 274 35.92 23.08 0.03
CA ASN A 274 34.93 22.00 0.04
C ASN A 274 35.43 20.70 -0.62
N PRO A 275 36.48 20.07 -0.05
CA PRO A 275 36.99 18.81 -0.57
C PRO A 275 35.94 17.70 -0.51
N GLU A 276 36.13 16.65 -1.32
CA GLU A 276 35.21 15.53 -1.36
C GLU A 276 35.10 14.82 0.00
N LEU A 277 33.91 14.34 0.34
CA LEU A 277 33.64 13.65 1.60
C LEU A 277 34.62 12.49 1.84
N ASN A 278 34.96 11.71 0.81
CA ASN A 278 35.91 10.61 0.93
C ASN A 278 37.29 11.07 1.46
N GLN A 279 37.82 12.19 0.94
CA GLN A 279 39.10 12.72 1.37
C GLN A 279 39.06 13.17 2.84
N LEU A 280 37.95 13.77 3.25
CA LEU A 280 37.72 14.18 4.63
C LEU A 280 37.62 12.98 5.59
N LEU A 281 36.92 11.91 5.19
CA LEU A 281 36.78 10.67 5.97
C LEU A 281 38.11 9.93 6.12
N VAL A 282 38.91 9.83 5.04
CA VAL A 282 40.26 9.24 5.08
C VAL A 282 41.15 10.00 6.06
N LEU A 283 41.15 11.33 6.00
CA LEU A 283 41.89 12.15 6.95
C LEU A 283 41.36 11.93 8.39
N ALA A 284 40.05 11.98 8.63
CA ALA A 284 39.49 11.77 9.97
C ALA A 284 39.81 10.39 10.55
N HIS A 285 39.80 9.35 9.71
CA HIS A 285 40.21 8.01 10.11
C HIS A 285 41.70 7.99 10.52
N PHE A 286 42.57 8.62 9.74
CA PHE A 286 43.99 8.72 10.07
C PHE A 286 44.23 9.53 11.35
N ILE A 287 43.55 10.67 11.52
CA ILE A 287 43.59 11.47 12.76
C ILE A 287 43.12 10.66 13.96
N SER A 288 42.10 9.81 13.81
CA SER A 288 41.61 8.92 14.88
C SER A 288 42.68 7.92 15.35
N GLN A 289 43.64 7.58 14.50
CA GLN A 289 44.77 6.70 14.85
C GLN A 289 45.90 7.46 15.54
N ILE A 290 46.28 8.64 15.04
CA ILE A 290 47.43 9.39 15.56
C ILE A 290 47.08 10.37 16.69
N SER A 291 45.82 10.79 16.83
CA SER A 291 45.34 11.68 17.89
C SER A 291 44.05 11.13 18.53
N PRO A 292 44.11 9.98 19.24
CA PRO A 292 42.92 9.27 19.72
C PRO A 292 42.25 9.90 20.95
N SER A 293 42.83 10.91 21.57
CA SER A 293 42.28 11.57 22.77
C SER A 293 41.34 12.71 22.39
N GLU A 294 40.13 12.72 22.94
CA GLU A 294 39.14 13.79 22.71
C GLU A 294 39.60 15.16 23.26
N LYS A 295 40.55 15.17 24.19
CA LYS A 295 41.04 16.40 24.84
C LYS A 295 42.20 17.07 24.11
N VAL A 296 42.69 16.48 23.02
CA VAL A 296 43.92 16.88 22.31
C VAL A 296 43.60 17.18 20.86
N GLY A 297 44.21 18.22 20.28
CA GLY A 297 43.99 18.60 18.88
C GLY A 297 42.56 19.03 18.56
N ILE A 298 41.87 19.63 19.54
CA ILE A 298 40.43 19.95 19.45
C ILE A 298 40.15 20.91 18.29
N LYS A 299 41.03 21.90 18.08
CA LYS A 299 40.88 22.90 17.02
C LYS A 299 40.79 22.24 15.63
N GLY A 300 41.76 21.40 15.28
CA GLY A 300 41.78 20.72 13.99
C GLY A 300 40.66 19.72 13.84
N LYS A 301 40.37 18.94 14.89
CA LYS A 301 39.30 17.95 14.89
C LYS A 301 37.91 18.57 14.71
N ASN A 302 37.62 19.66 15.41
CA ASN A 302 36.33 20.34 15.28
C ASN A 302 36.16 20.96 13.90
N ARG A 303 37.23 21.54 13.34
CA ARG A 303 37.21 22.09 11.97
C ARG A 303 36.97 20.98 10.94
N LEU A 304 37.70 19.87 11.06
CA LEU A 304 37.54 18.70 10.18
C LEU A 304 36.15 18.07 10.29
N LEU A 305 35.67 17.86 11.52
CA LEU A 305 34.34 17.32 11.79
C LEU A 305 33.26 18.24 11.19
N THR A 306 33.36 19.55 11.38
CA THR A 306 32.41 20.53 10.82
C THR A 306 32.32 20.39 9.30
N ALA A 307 33.45 20.30 8.59
CA ALA A 307 33.44 20.11 7.14
C ALA A 307 32.81 18.77 6.73
N ILE A 308 33.08 17.69 7.46
CA ILE A 308 32.44 16.38 7.21
C ILE A 308 30.92 16.49 7.39
N LEU A 309 30.46 17.09 8.49
CA LEU A 309 29.04 17.25 8.78
C LEU A 309 28.32 18.09 7.72
N GLN A 310 28.99 19.09 7.14
CA GLN A 310 28.46 19.89 6.03
C GLN A 310 28.40 19.12 4.71
N ALA A 311 29.30 18.16 4.49
CA ALA A 311 29.34 17.35 3.28
C ALA A 311 28.35 16.18 3.28
N ILE A 312 28.03 15.61 4.46
CA ILE A 312 27.14 14.43 4.58
C ILE A 312 25.76 14.63 3.90
N PRO A 313 25.02 15.75 4.10
CA PRO A 313 23.68 15.91 3.53
C PRO A 313 23.60 15.83 2.00
N ASN A 314 24.71 16.04 1.29
CA ASN A 314 24.78 15.97 -0.17
C ASN A 314 25.57 14.76 -0.68
N ALA A 315 25.94 13.83 0.21
CA ALA A 315 26.75 12.67 -0.16
C ALA A 315 26.00 11.73 -1.13
N PRO A 316 26.68 11.15 -2.13
CA PRO A 316 26.10 10.07 -2.91
C PRO A 316 25.92 8.81 -2.05
N VAL A 317 24.98 7.93 -2.43
CA VAL A 317 24.57 6.75 -1.64
C VAL A 317 25.74 5.85 -1.22
N ASN A 318 26.72 5.63 -2.12
CA ASN A 318 27.91 4.82 -1.82
C ASN A 318 28.81 5.46 -0.74
N MET A 319 28.94 6.79 -0.73
CA MET A 319 29.70 7.50 0.30
C MET A 319 28.92 7.61 1.61
N PHE A 320 27.60 7.80 1.53
CA PHE A 320 26.72 7.77 2.69
C PHE A 320 26.77 6.43 3.41
N THR A 321 26.77 5.32 2.67
CA THR A 321 26.89 3.96 3.23
C THR A 321 28.28 3.67 3.78
N ALA A 322 29.35 4.25 3.21
CA ALA A 322 30.71 4.10 3.72
C ALA A 322 30.91 4.67 5.14
N LEU A 323 30.05 5.60 5.59
CA LEU A 323 30.08 6.14 6.96
C LEU A 323 29.95 5.06 8.04
N ILE A 324 29.39 3.90 7.69
CA ILE A 324 29.32 2.73 8.59
C ILE A 324 30.70 2.29 9.09
N TYR A 325 31.75 2.48 8.30
CA TYR A 325 33.12 2.09 8.65
C TYR A 325 33.92 3.23 9.32
N GLN A 326 33.32 4.41 9.49
CA GLN A 326 34.04 5.57 10.01
C GLN A 326 34.33 5.42 11.50
N SER A 327 35.60 5.59 11.87
CA SER A 327 36.02 5.74 13.26
C SER A 327 35.96 7.21 13.66
N TRP A 328 35.39 7.48 14.83
CA TRP A 328 35.32 8.81 15.42
C TRP A 328 36.19 8.93 16.67
N LYS A 329 37.13 8.00 16.86
CA LYS A 329 37.96 7.95 18.07
C LYS A 329 38.73 9.25 18.22
N GLY A 330 38.56 9.90 19.37
CA GLY A 330 39.24 11.15 19.68
C GLY A 330 38.57 12.40 19.12
N PHE A 331 37.43 12.31 18.42
CA PHE A 331 36.62 13.46 18.02
C PHE A 331 35.49 13.71 19.03
N PRO A 332 35.48 14.87 19.72
CA PRO A 332 34.40 15.22 20.65
C PRO A 332 33.04 15.29 19.95
N ASP A 333 32.00 14.74 20.56
CA ASP A 333 30.60 14.82 20.12
C ASP A 333 30.32 14.40 18.67
N ALA A 334 31.24 13.64 18.06
CA ALA A 334 31.18 13.27 16.66
C ALA A 334 29.98 12.36 16.35
N ILE A 335 29.71 11.36 17.19
CA ILE A 335 28.59 10.43 16.96
C ILE A 335 27.24 11.17 16.99
N PRO A 336 26.89 11.94 18.05
CA PRO A 336 25.64 12.72 18.05
C PRO A 336 25.50 13.66 16.85
N SER A 337 26.57 14.37 16.51
CA SER A 337 26.58 15.33 15.40
C SER A 337 26.44 14.64 14.03
N ALA A 338 27.19 13.56 13.81
CA ALA A 338 27.12 12.76 12.59
C ALA A 338 25.76 12.10 12.44
N SER A 339 25.15 11.60 13.52
CA SER A 339 23.79 11.08 13.51
C SER A 339 22.77 12.14 13.10
N SER A 340 22.93 13.39 13.52
CA SER A 340 22.08 14.50 13.07
C SER A 340 22.24 14.78 11.57
N ALA A 341 23.48 14.83 11.06
CA ALA A 341 23.73 15.01 9.63
C ALA A 341 23.20 13.83 8.80
N VAL A 342 23.30 12.60 9.30
CA VAL A 342 22.72 11.39 8.72
C VAL A 342 21.19 11.49 8.65
N ARG A 343 20.53 11.96 9.70
CA ARG A 343 19.07 12.22 9.69
C ARG A 343 18.68 13.28 8.66
N SER A 344 19.49 14.32 8.49
CA SER A 344 19.28 15.33 7.45
C SER A 344 19.36 14.72 6.04
N TRP A 345 20.38 13.88 5.78
CA TRP A 345 20.47 13.16 4.51
C TRP A 345 19.24 12.26 4.28
N LEU A 346 18.83 11.47 5.27
CA LEU A 346 17.66 10.59 5.15
C LEU A 346 16.38 11.39 4.89
N THR A 347 16.22 12.55 5.52
CA THR A 347 15.07 13.44 5.29
C THR A 347 14.99 13.91 3.84
N ASN A 348 16.13 14.25 3.25
CA ASN A 348 16.18 14.84 1.90
C ASN A 348 16.25 13.81 0.77
N HIS A 349 16.68 12.57 1.05
CA HIS A 349 17.00 11.58 -0.01
C HIS A 349 16.33 10.23 0.15
N LEU A 350 15.93 9.81 1.36
CA LEU A 350 15.38 8.46 1.54
C LEU A 350 14.01 8.34 0.85
N PHE A 351 13.12 9.30 1.05
CA PHE A 351 11.77 9.32 0.48
C PHE A 351 11.56 10.42 -0.56
N GLN A 352 12.62 11.09 -1.02
CA GLN A 352 12.53 12.23 -1.93
C GLN A 352 13.61 12.19 -3.03
N GLY A 353 13.29 12.79 -4.19
CA GLY A 353 14.21 12.93 -5.30
C GLY A 353 14.52 11.62 -6.07
N SER A 354 15.48 11.69 -6.98
CA SER A 354 15.88 10.55 -7.82
C SER A 354 16.54 9.41 -7.03
N GLN A 355 17.09 9.71 -5.85
CA GLN A 355 17.76 8.74 -4.98
C GLN A 355 16.79 7.90 -4.14
N ALA A 356 15.53 8.32 -3.99
CA ALA A 356 14.54 7.61 -3.19
C ALA A 356 14.42 6.14 -3.62
N THR A 357 14.47 5.84 -4.92
CA THR A 357 14.44 4.47 -5.46
C THR A 357 15.60 3.58 -5.00
N LYS A 358 16.75 4.19 -4.65
CA LYS A 358 17.95 3.51 -4.14
C LYS A 358 18.00 3.45 -2.60
N GLY A 359 17.02 4.04 -1.92
CA GLY A 359 16.90 4.02 -0.46
C GLY A 359 16.88 2.62 0.15
N GLY A 360 16.29 1.64 -0.56
CA GLY A 360 16.26 0.24 -0.12
C GLY A 360 17.65 -0.36 0.15
N VAL A 361 18.66 -0.01 -0.67
CA VAL A 361 20.04 -0.48 -0.49
C VAL A 361 20.64 0.02 0.82
N VAL A 362 20.33 1.27 1.19
CA VAL A 362 20.77 1.89 2.45
C VAL A 362 20.18 1.14 3.65
N LEU A 363 18.89 0.83 3.60
CA LEU A 363 18.21 0.08 4.65
C LEU A 363 18.76 -1.34 4.77
N LEU A 364 18.95 -2.03 3.65
CA LEU A 364 19.50 -3.37 3.63
C LEU A 364 20.91 -3.40 4.22
N GLN A 365 21.74 -2.41 3.89
CA GLN A 365 23.08 -2.31 4.47
C GLN A 365 23.03 -2.03 5.98
N ALA A 366 22.11 -1.18 6.44
CA ALA A 366 21.92 -0.93 7.87
C ALA A 366 21.43 -2.17 8.64
N LEU A 367 20.59 -3.00 8.02
CA LEU A 367 20.10 -4.24 8.63
C LEU A 367 21.20 -5.28 8.87
N LYS A 368 22.25 -5.32 8.03
CA LYS A 368 23.39 -6.22 8.22
C LYS A 368 24.18 -5.95 9.52
N ASP A 369 24.16 -4.71 10.02
CA ASP A 369 24.95 -4.25 11.17
C ASP A 369 24.07 -3.65 12.31
N LYS A 370 22.81 -4.11 12.40
CA LYS A 370 21.70 -3.54 13.20
C LYS A 370 22.03 -3.20 14.67
N THR A 371 22.97 -3.91 15.31
CA THR A 371 23.12 -3.86 16.78
C THR A 371 24.44 -3.26 17.30
N LYS A 372 25.42 -2.97 16.44
CA LYS A 372 26.78 -2.56 16.89
C LYS A 372 27.27 -1.24 16.29
N ASN A 373 26.55 -0.66 15.35
CA ASN A 373 27.01 0.49 14.60
C ASN A 373 26.10 1.71 14.77
N TRP A 374 26.69 2.86 15.09
CA TRP A 374 25.98 4.14 15.31
C TRP A 374 25.21 4.62 14.07
N TRP A 375 25.76 4.37 12.88
CA TRP A 375 25.14 4.76 11.61
C TRP A 375 23.93 3.88 11.33
N ALA A 376 24.08 2.56 11.48
CA ALA A 376 23.00 1.60 11.25
C ALA A 376 21.82 1.85 12.20
N SER A 377 22.09 2.06 13.49
CA SER A 377 21.04 2.37 14.47
C SER A 377 20.32 3.67 14.15
N THR A 378 21.03 4.70 13.70
CA THR A 378 20.44 5.99 13.30
C THR A 378 19.56 5.84 12.06
N VAL A 379 20.02 5.13 11.03
CA VAL A 379 19.26 4.88 9.80
C VAL A 379 17.98 4.11 10.08
N LEU A 380 18.07 3.00 10.83
CA LEU A 380 16.92 2.14 11.11
C LEU A 380 15.90 2.83 12.02
N SER A 381 16.36 3.52 13.08
CA SER A 381 15.48 4.28 13.97
C SER A 381 14.73 5.38 13.19
N TYR A 382 15.45 6.18 12.40
CA TYR A 382 14.82 7.23 11.61
C TYR A 382 13.80 6.66 10.61
N SER A 383 14.16 5.58 9.92
CA SER A 383 13.30 4.98 8.88
C SER A 383 12.04 4.37 9.47
N SER A 384 12.16 3.62 10.58
CA SER A 384 11.01 3.11 11.33
C SER A 384 10.10 4.26 11.77
N ASP A 385 10.64 5.32 12.39
CA ASP A 385 9.84 6.44 12.88
C ASP A 385 9.16 7.21 11.74
N ARG A 386 9.84 7.36 10.60
CA ARG A 386 9.31 8.04 9.41
C ARG A 386 8.20 7.21 8.75
N LEU A 387 8.34 5.90 8.69
CA LEU A 387 7.32 4.99 8.12
C LEU A 387 6.08 4.87 9.02
N LYS A 388 6.25 4.93 10.34
CA LYS A 388 5.11 5.02 11.28
C LYS A 388 4.28 6.29 11.07
N LYS A 389 4.93 7.41 10.72
CA LYS A 389 4.24 8.70 10.49
C LYS A 389 3.62 8.83 9.11
N ARG A 390 4.21 8.16 8.11
CA ARG A 390 3.78 8.00 6.70
C ARG A 390 3.34 9.28 5.95
N GLN A 391 3.48 9.25 4.64
CA GLN A 391 2.98 10.28 3.73
C GLN A 391 2.40 9.61 2.49
N SER A 392 1.41 10.25 1.87
CA SER A 392 0.68 9.70 0.71
C SER A 392 1.56 9.34 -0.50
N GLY A 393 2.79 9.86 -0.58
CA GLY A 393 3.78 9.56 -1.61
C GLY A 393 4.70 8.37 -1.30
N ASP A 394 4.62 7.75 -0.13
CA ASP A 394 5.58 6.73 0.32
C ASP A 394 5.34 5.37 -0.35
N ALA A 395 4.08 5.00 -0.63
CA ALA A 395 3.73 3.67 -1.15
C ALA A 395 4.43 3.29 -2.47
N PRO A 396 4.52 4.16 -3.49
CA PRO A 396 5.29 3.86 -4.70
C PRO A 396 6.79 3.61 -4.45
N ILE A 397 7.38 4.30 -3.47
CA ILE A 397 8.79 4.17 -3.10
C ILE A 397 9.01 2.83 -2.38
N LEU A 398 8.12 2.48 -1.45
CA LEU A 398 8.15 1.18 -0.76
C LEU A 398 8.04 0.01 -1.75
N TRP A 399 7.15 0.11 -2.73
CA TRP A 399 7.03 -0.89 -3.78
C TRP A 399 8.30 -1.02 -4.63
N GLN A 400 8.99 0.10 -4.92
CA GLN A 400 10.29 0.07 -5.59
C GLN A 400 11.35 -0.63 -4.74
N TRP A 401 11.39 -0.36 -3.44
CA TRP A 401 12.32 -1.03 -2.52
C TRP A 401 12.05 -2.52 -2.41
N ILE A 402 10.79 -2.93 -2.25
CA ILE A 402 10.40 -4.34 -2.19
C ILE A 402 10.79 -5.07 -3.47
N LYS A 403 10.63 -4.42 -4.64
CA LYS A 403 10.99 -5.00 -5.93
C LYS A 403 12.50 -5.19 -6.07
N ASN A 404 13.30 -4.21 -5.65
CA ASN A 404 14.74 -4.25 -5.80
C ASN A 404 15.41 -5.08 -4.69
N GLU A 405 14.85 -5.07 -3.48
CA GLU A 405 15.39 -5.68 -2.27
C GLU A 405 14.28 -6.41 -1.48
N PRO A 406 13.84 -7.61 -1.91
CA PRO A 406 12.74 -8.36 -1.27
C PRO A 406 12.98 -8.70 0.21
N ALA A 407 14.23 -8.71 0.66
CA ALA A 407 14.59 -8.92 2.06
C ALA A 407 13.99 -7.85 3.01
N LEU A 408 13.57 -6.70 2.49
CA LEU A 408 12.95 -5.63 3.29
C LEU A 408 11.49 -5.90 3.67
N ILE A 409 10.82 -6.88 3.06
CA ILE A 409 9.39 -7.16 3.29
C ILE A 409 9.10 -7.39 4.78
N ALA A 410 9.91 -8.22 5.45
CA ALA A 410 9.72 -8.55 6.87
C ALA A 410 9.87 -7.33 7.80
N GLU A 411 10.82 -6.43 7.50
CA GLU A 411 11.01 -5.22 8.32
C GLU A 411 9.93 -4.18 8.03
N HIS A 412 9.49 -4.03 6.78
CA HIS A 412 8.36 -3.18 6.43
C HIS A 412 7.07 -3.62 7.14
N ALA A 413 6.82 -4.93 7.23
CA ALA A 413 5.70 -5.48 7.99
C ALA A 413 5.69 -4.99 9.45
N SER A 414 6.86 -4.89 10.07
CA SER A 414 7.03 -4.44 11.46
C SER A 414 6.98 -2.93 11.63
N TRP A 415 7.38 -2.16 10.62
CA TRP A 415 7.47 -0.70 10.71
C TRP A 415 6.19 0.01 10.28
N LEU A 416 5.38 -0.61 9.43
CA LEU A 416 4.15 -0.02 8.92
C LEU A 416 2.98 -0.22 9.89
N PRO A 417 2.18 0.84 10.17
CA PRO A 417 0.98 0.74 10.99
C PRO A 417 -0.12 -0.04 10.24
N ASP A 418 -1.09 -0.56 10.97
CA ASP A 418 -2.11 -1.47 10.41
C ASP A 418 -2.99 -0.79 9.35
N ASP A 419 -3.19 0.52 9.46
CA ASP A 419 -3.95 1.31 8.49
C ASP A 419 -3.16 1.67 7.21
N ALA A 420 -1.92 1.19 7.04
CA ALA A 420 -1.08 1.42 5.85
C ALA A 420 -1.54 0.63 4.62
N GLU A 421 -2.36 -0.40 4.81
CA GLU A 421 -2.92 -1.22 3.74
C GLU A 421 -3.59 -0.38 2.63
N ASN A 422 -4.37 0.62 3.03
CA ASN A 422 -5.12 1.47 2.09
C ASN A 422 -4.21 2.17 1.08
N GLU A 423 -3.01 2.60 1.49
CA GLU A 423 -2.06 3.28 0.61
C GLU A 423 -1.35 2.29 -0.31
N LEU A 424 -0.92 1.15 0.23
CA LEU A 424 -0.24 0.10 -0.53
C LEU A 424 -1.13 -0.53 -1.61
N THR A 425 -2.44 -0.61 -1.35
CA THR A 425 -3.43 -1.22 -2.25
C THR A 425 -3.89 -0.32 -3.40
N GLN A 426 -3.57 0.99 -3.39
CA GLN A 426 -3.97 1.90 -4.48
C GLN A 426 -3.28 1.56 -5.80
N LYS A 427 -1.99 1.23 -5.76
CA LYS A 427 -1.19 0.95 -6.96
C LYS A 427 -0.15 -0.13 -6.70
N ILE A 428 -0.56 -1.37 -6.86
CA ILE A 428 0.31 -2.54 -6.73
C ILE A 428 1.03 -2.76 -8.07
N PRO A 429 2.38 -2.79 -8.11
CA PRO A 429 3.13 -3.07 -9.34
C PRO A 429 2.97 -4.53 -9.78
N LYS A 430 3.49 -4.89 -10.95
CA LYS A 430 3.64 -6.31 -11.33
C LYS A 430 4.73 -6.96 -10.49
N LEU A 431 4.37 -7.96 -9.69
CA LEU A 431 5.26 -8.67 -8.79
C LEU A 431 5.78 -9.97 -9.43
N GLU A 432 7.01 -10.35 -9.08
CA GLU A 432 7.56 -11.67 -9.35
C GLU A 432 7.03 -12.69 -8.32
N THR A 433 7.03 -13.97 -8.68
CA THR A 433 6.46 -15.07 -7.88
C THR A 433 6.92 -15.07 -6.42
N SER A 434 8.23 -15.05 -6.18
CA SER A 434 8.79 -15.10 -4.82
C SER A 434 8.44 -13.87 -3.98
N VAL A 435 8.36 -12.70 -4.63
CA VAL A 435 7.98 -11.43 -3.98
C VAL A 435 6.49 -11.46 -3.64
N ALA A 436 5.64 -11.91 -4.56
CA ALA A 436 4.19 -12.02 -4.33
C ALA A 436 3.88 -12.96 -3.16
N GLU A 437 4.52 -14.14 -3.09
CA GLU A 437 4.36 -15.07 -1.97
C GLU A 437 4.76 -14.45 -0.62
N SER A 438 5.87 -13.72 -0.60
CA SER A 438 6.34 -13.02 0.61
C SER A 438 5.37 -11.91 1.04
N ILE A 439 4.77 -11.19 0.08
CA ILE A 439 3.76 -10.16 0.35
C ILE A 439 2.45 -10.77 0.85
N LEU A 440 2.02 -11.91 0.31
CA LEU A 440 0.84 -12.62 0.80
C LEU A 440 1.03 -13.05 2.25
N GLN A 441 2.20 -13.61 2.60
CA GLN A 441 2.52 -13.96 3.99
C GLN A 441 2.56 -12.73 4.91
N MET A 442 3.14 -11.62 4.44
CA MET A 442 3.14 -10.36 5.19
C MET A 442 1.71 -9.86 5.43
N ALA A 443 0.87 -9.88 4.40
CA ALA A 443 -0.51 -9.42 4.49
C ALA A 443 -1.34 -10.30 5.43
N GLU A 444 -1.14 -11.61 5.40
CA GLU A 444 -1.75 -12.57 6.34
C GLU A 444 -1.31 -12.29 7.80
N GLN A 445 -0.02 -12.02 8.04
CA GLN A 445 0.49 -11.70 9.39
C GLN A 445 -0.04 -10.36 9.94
N LYS A 446 -0.35 -9.41 9.05
CA LYS A 446 -0.83 -8.06 9.40
C LYS A 446 -2.34 -7.91 9.32
N ASP A 447 -3.06 -8.99 9.01
CA ASP A 447 -4.51 -8.98 8.74
C ASP A 447 -4.91 -7.96 7.65
N TRP A 448 -4.03 -7.74 6.67
CA TRP A 448 -4.26 -6.87 5.52
C TRP A 448 -4.99 -7.63 4.40
N LEU A 449 -6.28 -7.85 4.62
CA LEU A 449 -7.12 -8.67 3.77
C LEU A 449 -7.28 -8.13 2.34
N VAL A 450 -7.36 -6.81 2.14
CA VAL A 450 -7.51 -6.16 0.83
C VAL A 450 -6.21 -6.25 0.03
N LEU A 451 -5.05 -6.07 0.67
CA LEU A 451 -3.76 -6.26 0.02
C LEU A 451 -3.56 -7.71 -0.37
N HIS A 452 -3.87 -8.64 0.53
CA HIS A 452 -3.81 -10.06 0.23
C HIS A 452 -4.68 -10.41 -0.98
N ALA A 453 -5.93 -9.95 -1.00
CA ALA A 453 -6.87 -10.16 -2.09
C ALA A 453 -6.32 -9.68 -3.45
N LYS A 454 -5.87 -8.42 -3.52
CA LYS A 454 -5.37 -7.85 -4.78
C LYS A 454 -4.10 -8.54 -5.28
N VAL A 455 -3.18 -8.90 -4.38
CA VAL A 455 -1.95 -9.63 -4.74
C VAL A 455 -2.26 -11.05 -5.17
N ALA A 456 -3.19 -11.74 -4.49
CA ALA A 456 -3.64 -13.08 -4.85
C ALA A 456 -4.28 -13.10 -6.24
N ALA A 457 -5.13 -12.12 -6.56
CA ALA A 457 -5.73 -11.99 -7.90
C ALA A 457 -4.70 -11.80 -9.02
N GLN A 458 -3.61 -11.08 -8.76
CA GLN A 458 -2.55 -10.86 -9.74
C GLN A 458 -1.69 -12.11 -9.99
N PHE A 459 -1.55 -12.96 -8.96
CA PHE A 459 -0.59 -14.06 -8.95
C PHE A 459 -1.21 -15.45 -9.17
N TYR A 460 -2.42 -15.68 -8.69
CA TYR A 460 -3.10 -16.97 -8.74
C TYR A 460 -4.24 -17.00 -9.78
N SER A 461 -4.66 -18.22 -10.15
CA SER A 461 -5.93 -18.42 -10.85
C SER A 461 -7.10 -18.04 -9.96
N ALA A 462 -8.28 -17.74 -10.54
CA ALA A 462 -9.48 -17.37 -9.77
C ALA A 462 -9.80 -18.34 -8.64
N GLN A 463 -9.69 -19.65 -8.90
CA GLN A 463 -9.89 -20.67 -7.89
C GLN A 463 -8.90 -20.57 -6.73
N LYS A 464 -7.60 -20.59 -7.03
CA LYS A 464 -6.58 -20.54 -5.97
C LYS A 464 -6.57 -19.19 -5.24
N ALA A 465 -6.91 -18.09 -5.91
CA ALA A 465 -6.99 -16.77 -5.30
C ALA A 465 -8.17 -16.67 -4.30
N ILE A 466 -9.35 -17.17 -4.69
CA ILE A 466 -10.53 -17.23 -3.82
C ILE A 466 -10.26 -18.15 -2.62
N GLU A 467 -9.73 -19.35 -2.85
CA GLU A 467 -9.40 -20.29 -1.77
C GLU A 467 -8.37 -19.71 -0.79
N ALA A 468 -7.32 -19.04 -1.31
CA ALA A 468 -6.33 -18.37 -0.46
C ALA A 468 -6.96 -17.23 0.35
N GLN A 469 -7.84 -16.43 -0.23
CA GLN A 469 -8.50 -15.34 0.47
C GLN A 469 -9.47 -15.85 1.55
N LEU A 470 -10.28 -16.86 1.24
CA LEU A 470 -11.24 -17.45 2.19
C LEU A 470 -10.56 -18.11 3.39
N ARG A 471 -9.31 -18.55 3.24
CA ARG A 471 -8.53 -19.14 4.35
C ARG A 471 -8.24 -18.11 5.46
N ILE A 472 -8.10 -16.84 5.09
CA ILE A 472 -7.74 -15.76 6.04
C ILE A 472 -8.92 -14.84 6.35
N ASP A 473 -9.81 -14.58 5.38
CA ASP A 473 -11.01 -13.76 5.54
C ASP A 473 -12.18 -14.66 5.98
N THR A 474 -12.17 -15.06 7.25
CA THR A 474 -13.16 -16.00 7.81
C THR A 474 -14.43 -15.32 8.31
N ASP A 475 -14.44 -13.99 8.49
CA ASP A 475 -15.60 -13.24 9.00
C ASP A 475 -16.73 -13.17 7.96
N GLU A 476 -17.88 -13.77 8.26
CA GLU A 476 -19.05 -13.78 7.38
C GLU A 476 -19.66 -12.39 7.11
N GLY A 477 -19.41 -11.41 7.99
CA GLY A 477 -19.85 -10.03 7.79
C GLY A 477 -18.92 -9.21 6.89
N HIS A 478 -17.67 -9.62 6.74
CA HIS A 478 -16.66 -8.89 6.00
C HIS A 478 -16.68 -9.23 4.51
N THR A 479 -16.80 -8.23 3.64
CA THR A 479 -16.89 -8.43 2.18
C THR A 479 -15.96 -7.55 1.36
N VAL A 480 -15.29 -6.57 1.99
CA VAL A 480 -14.47 -5.56 1.31
C VAL A 480 -13.31 -6.19 0.56
N ALA A 481 -12.61 -7.16 1.17
CA ALA A 481 -11.48 -7.83 0.53
C ALA A 481 -11.92 -8.76 -0.60
N LEU A 482 -13.04 -9.47 -0.46
CA LEU A 482 -13.59 -10.31 -1.53
C LEU A 482 -14.10 -9.47 -2.72
N GLU A 483 -14.62 -8.27 -2.46
CA GLU A 483 -14.97 -7.30 -3.53
C GLU A 483 -13.72 -6.75 -4.21
N ALA A 484 -12.66 -6.45 -3.45
CA ALA A 484 -11.37 -6.04 -4.02
C ALA A 484 -10.75 -7.16 -4.86
N LEU A 485 -10.88 -8.42 -4.43
CA LEU A 485 -10.49 -9.61 -5.19
C LEU A 485 -11.26 -9.67 -6.50
N SER A 486 -12.59 -9.59 -6.46
CA SER A 486 -13.43 -9.69 -7.66
C SER A 486 -13.15 -8.57 -8.67
N ASN A 487 -12.90 -7.36 -8.18
CA ASN A 487 -12.55 -6.20 -9.02
C ASN A 487 -11.16 -6.33 -9.67
N SER A 488 -10.30 -7.17 -9.12
CA SER A 488 -8.95 -7.42 -9.63
C SER A 488 -8.89 -8.58 -10.64
N MET A 489 -10.02 -9.23 -10.92
CA MET A 489 -10.14 -10.39 -11.83
C MET A 489 -11.25 -10.15 -12.86
N SER A 490 -11.30 -10.97 -13.92
CA SER A 490 -12.43 -10.89 -14.86
C SER A 490 -13.66 -11.55 -14.24
N GLY A 491 -14.84 -10.91 -14.40
CA GLY A 491 -16.10 -11.52 -13.95
C GLY A 491 -16.36 -12.91 -14.55
N SER A 492 -15.89 -13.15 -15.78
CA SER A 492 -15.97 -14.46 -16.46
C SER A 492 -15.14 -15.55 -15.80
N SER A 493 -14.13 -15.19 -15.00
CA SER A 493 -13.32 -16.12 -14.21
C SER A 493 -13.83 -16.25 -12.78
N PHE A 494 -14.29 -15.14 -12.18
CA PHE A 494 -14.75 -15.11 -10.79
C PHE A 494 -16.09 -15.82 -10.60
N VAL A 495 -17.08 -15.54 -11.45
CA VAL A 495 -18.46 -16.05 -11.26
C VAL A 495 -18.54 -17.58 -11.26
N PRO A 496 -17.93 -18.31 -12.22
CA PRO A 496 -17.97 -19.78 -12.20
C PRO A 496 -17.35 -20.39 -10.95
N VAL A 497 -16.26 -19.79 -10.45
CA VAL A 497 -15.58 -20.26 -9.23
C VAL A 497 -16.43 -19.95 -8.00
N ALA A 498 -16.98 -18.74 -7.90
CA ALA A 498 -17.91 -18.37 -6.83
C ALA A 498 -19.12 -19.31 -6.77
N ALA A 499 -19.67 -19.70 -7.92
CA ALA A 499 -20.76 -20.66 -8.03
C ALA A 499 -20.37 -22.10 -7.64
N SER A 500 -19.08 -22.44 -7.65
CA SER A 500 -18.57 -23.74 -7.18
C SER A 500 -18.31 -23.79 -5.67
N HIS A 501 -18.49 -22.68 -4.96
CA HIS A 501 -18.31 -22.58 -3.52
C HIS A 501 -19.64 -22.41 -2.80
N THR A 502 -19.66 -22.76 -1.51
CA THR A 502 -20.85 -22.64 -0.64
C THR A 502 -20.93 -21.30 0.08
N ASN A 503 -19.93 -20.43 -0.06
CA ASN A 503 -19.84 -19.17 0.67
C ASN A 503 -20.80 -18.11 0.09
N ALA A 504 -21.81 -17.74 0.88
CA ALA A 504 -22.85 -16.79 0.48
C ALA A 504 -22.30 -15.39 0.10
N ARG A 505 -21.17 -14.96 0.69
CA ARG A 505 -20.52 -13.68 0.34
C ARG A 505 -20.10 -13.67 -1.13
N LEU A 506 -19.54 -14.78 -1.61
CA LEU A 506 -19.13 -14.93 -3.01
C LEU A 506 -20.32 -14.91 -3.95
N HIS A 507 -21.43 -15.57 -3.60
CA HIS A 507 -22.66 -15.54 -4.40
C HIS A 507 -23.23 -14.14 -4.52
N ARG A 508 -23.22 -13.36 -3.43
CA ARG A 508 -23.67 -11.97 -3.45
C ARG A 508 -22.81 -11.10 -4.37
N ILE A 509 -21.48 -11.24 -4.31
CA ILE A 509 -20.55 -10.49 -5.17
C ILE A 509 -20.69 -10.93 -6.63
N ALA A 510 -20.78 -12.24 -6.89
CA ALA A 510 -21.05 -12.77 -8.22
C ALA A 510 -22.38 -12.27 -8.78
N GLY A 511 -23.43 -12.23 -7.95
CA GLY A 511 -24.73 -11.67 -8.29
C GLY A 511 -24.65 -10.20 -8.71
N LYS A 512 -23.84 -9.39 -8.01
CA LYS A 512 -23.57 -7.99 -8.38
C LYS A 512 -22.96 -7.90 -9.77
N LEU A 513 -21.90 -8.67 -10.03
CA LEU A 513 -21.21 -8.71 -11.32
C LEU A 513 -22.15 -9.16 -12.45
N ILE A 514 -23.03 -10.12 -12.18
CA ILE A 514 -24.05 -10.58 -13.14
C ILE A 514 -25.09 -9.48 -13.40
N ALA A 515 -25.56 -8.77 -12.38
CA ALA A 515 -26.52 -7.68 -12.53
C ALA A 515 -25.95 -6.55 -13.40
N GLU A 516 -24.65 -6.22 -13.21
CA GLU A 516 -23.92 -5.24 -14.02
C GLU A 516 -23.62 -5.75 -15.44
N ASN A 517 -23.36 -7.06 -15.61
CA ASN A 517 -23.08 -7.69 -16.89
C ASN A 517 -23.74 -9.07 -17.02
N SER A 518 -24.97 -9.07 -17.54
CA SER A 518 -25.78 -10.28 -17.65
C SER A 518 -25.19 -11.37 -18.56
N LYS A 519 -24.26 -11.02 -19.45
CA LYS A 519 -23.57 -12.00 -20.32
C LYS A 519 -22.80 -13.06 -19.53
N LEU A 520 -22.49 -12.81 -18.26
CA LEU A 520 -21.86 -13.78 -17.36
C LEU A 520 -22.73 -15.02 -17.09
N LEU A 521 -24.05 -14.95 -17.35
CA LEU A 521 -24.97 -16.09 -17.24
C LEU A 521 -25.02 -17.00 -18.49
N LYS A 522 -24.30 -16.67 -19.57
CA LYS A 522 -24.37 -17.43 -20.84
C LYS A 522 -24.03 -18.92 -20.68
N GLY A 523 -23.20 -19.27 -19.70
CA GLY A 523 -22.76 -20.64 -19.40
C GLY A 523 -23.27 -21.18 -18.06
N ILE A 524 -24.40 -20.68 -17.57
CA ILE A 524 -24.99 -21.12 -16.29
C ILE A 524 -25.19 -22.64 -16.26
N ASP A 525 -24.77 -23.28 -15.17
CA ASP A 525 -25.19 -24.64 -14.84
C ASP A 525 -26.45 -24.55 -13.97
N LEU A 526 -27.59 -24.93 -14.54
CA LEU A 526 -28.90 -24.85 -13.90
C LEU A 526 -29.04 -25.81 -12.72
N ILE A 527 -28.24 -26.88 -12.69
CA ILE A 527 -28.32 -27.93 -11.67
C ILE A 527 -27.49 -27.53 -10.43
N SER A 528 -26.44 -26.74 -10.63
CA SER A 528 -25.59 -26.26 -9.53
C SER A 528 -26.35 -25.31 -8.61
N GLU A 529 -26.45 -25.67 -7.33
CA GLU A 529 -27.03 -24.82 -6.30
C GLU A 529 -26.31 -23.45 -6.24
N GLY A 530 -24.98 -23.42 -6.30
CA GLY A 530 -24.25 -22.15 -6.23
C GLY A 530 -24.49 -21.25 -7.45
N TRP A 531 -24.75 -21.82 -8.64
CA TRP A 531 -25.19 -21.02 -9.79
C TRP A 531 -26.60 -20.46 -9.60
N GLN A 532 -27.51 -21.26 -9.02
CA GLN A 532 -28.85 -20.78 -8.64
C GLN A 532 -28.76 -19.64 -7.61
N GLN A 533 -27.86 -19.73 -6.62
CA GLN A 533 -27.65 -18.66 -5.64
C GLN A 533 -27.05 -17.39 -6.26
N CYS A 534 -26.06 -17.51 -7.16
CA CYS A 534 -25.52 -16.37 -7.91
C CYS A 534 -26.59 -15.69 -8.76
N TRP A 535 -27.43 -16.46 -9.45
CA TRP A 535 -28.52 -15.93 -10.27
C TRP A 535 -29.59 -15.24 -9.41
N LYS A 536 -30.01 -15.88 -8.31
CA LYS A 536 -30.91 -15.27 -7.31
C LYS A 536 -30.35 -13.94 -6.80
N ALA A 537 -29.08 -13.91 -6.37
CA ALA A 537 -28.43 -12.72 -5.86
C ALA A 537 -28.33 -11.58 -6.89
N ALA A 538 -28.25 -11.90 -8.19
CA ALA A 538 -28.31 -10.91 -9.26
C ALA A 538 -29.69 -10.26 -9.37
N ILE A 539 -30.75 -11.04 -9.24
CA ILE A 539 -32.15 -10.55 -9.27
C ILE A 539 -32.41 -9.65 -8.06
N GLU A 540 -31.96 -10.07 -6.87
CA GLU A 540 -32.07 -9.26 -5.63
C GLU A 540 -31.34 -7.92 -5.74
N GLN A 541 -30.35 -7.80 -6.62
CA GLN A 541 -29.62 -6.57 -6.93
C GLN A 541 -30.19 -5.78 -8.11
N GLY A 542 -31.40 -6.12 -8.56
CA GLY A 542 -32.13 -5.39 -9.60
C GLY A 542 -31.95 -5.95 -11.03
N GLY A 543 -31.28 -7.10 -11.18
CA GLY A 543 -31.20 -7.79 -12.47
C GLY A 543 -32.56 -8.32 -12.93
N GLU A 544 -32.85 -8.19 -14.23
CA GLU A 544 -34.01 -8.86 -14.83
C GLU A 544 -33.77 -10.37 -14.92
N VAL A 545 -34.78 -11.16 -14.56
CA VAL A 545 -34.69 -12.61 -14.34
C VAL A 545 -34.05 -13.35 -15.52
N TRP A 546 -34.40 -12.99 -16.75
CA TRP A 546 -33.98 -13.71 -17.95
C TRP A 546 -32.83 -13.03 -18.70
N SER A 547 -32.35 -11.89 -18.21
CA SER A 547 -31.27 -11.14 -18.83
C SER A 547 -30.01 -11.99 -18.90
N GLY A 548 -29.46 -12.16 -20.10
CA GLY A 548 -28.24 -12.95 -20.34
C GLY A 548 -28.43 -14.47 -20.37
N ILE A 549 -29.62 -14.98 -20.04
CA ILE A 549 -29.95 -16.40 -20.17
C ILE A 549 -30.24 -16.72 -21.65
N PRO A 550 -29.53 -17.70 -22.26
CA PRO A 550 -29.81 -18.11 -23.63
C PRO A 550 -31.15 -18.84 -23.70
N ASN A 551 -31.96 -18.53 -24.71
CA ASN A 551 -33.27 -19.13 -24.98
C ASN A 551 -34.15 -19.31 -23.72
N PRO A 552 -34.61 -18.21 -23.08
CA PRO A 552 -35.31 -18.25 -21.78
C PRO A 552 -36.42 -19.29 -21.66
N LYS A 553 -37.30 -19.43 -22.68
CA LYS A 553 -38.36 -20.46 -22.69
C LYS A 553 -37.81 -21.89 -22.63
N GLN A 554 -36.80 -22.22 -23.43
CA GLN A 554 -36.19 -23.55 -23.41
C GLN A 554 -35.48 -23.81 -22.08
N THR A 555 -34.84 -22.78 -21.52
CA THR A 555 -34.18 -22.86 -20.21
C THR A 555 -35.21 -23.08 -19.10
N LEU A 556 -36.36 -22.39 -19.13
CA LEU A 556 -37.47 -22.68 -18.22
C LEU A 556 -37.89 -24.15 -18.31
N PHE A 557 -38.12 -24.68 -19.50
CA PHE A 557 -38.57 -26.06 -19.66
C PHE A 557 -37.56 -27.07 -19.10
N LYS A 558 -36.25 -26.82 -19.29
CA LYS A 558 -35.19 -27.63 -18.65
C LYS A 558 -35.25 -27.58 -17.12
N ILE A 559 -35.54 -26.41 -16.53
CA ILE A 559 -35.71 -26.29 -15.06
C ILE A 559 -36.92 -27.11 -14.61
N LEU A 560 -38.01 -27.11 -15.37
CA LEU A 560 -39.20 -27.89 -15.05
C LEU A 560 -38.98 -29.40 -15.23
N ASP A 561 -38.31 -29.82 -16.29
CA ASP A 561 -37.91 -31.22 -16.49
C ASP A 561 -37.01 -31.70 -15.33
N HIS A 562 -36.14 -30.82 -14.82
CA HIS A 562 -35.28 -31.12 -13.66
C HIS A 562 -36.10 -31.33 -12.37
N LEU A 563 -37.11 -30.49 -12.13
CA LEU A 563 -38.05 -30.63 -11.02
C LEU A 563 -38.89 -31.92 -11.13
N LEU A 564 -39.40 -32.24 -12.33
CA LEU A 564 -40.16 -33.48 -12.59
C LEU A 564 -39.34 -34.74 -12.33
N ALA A 565 -38.02 -34.67 -12.54
CA ALA A 565 -37.11 -35.77 -12.21
C ALA A 565 -36.85 -35.91 -10.69
N GLY A 566 -37.54 -35.14 -9.84
CA GLY A 566 -37.44 -35.20 -8.38
C GLY A 566 -36.25 -34.44 -7.80
N ASN A 567 -35.58 -33.59 -8.59
CA ASN A 567 -34.44 -32.81 -8.12
C ASN A 567 -34.89 -31.48 -7.49
N ALA A 568 -34.12 -31.00 -6.52
CA ALA A 568 -34.38 -29.71 -5.88
C ALA A 568 -33.96 -28.53 -6.76
N PHE A 569 -34.70 -27.43 -6.66
CA PHE A 569 -34.36 -26.14 -7.27
C PHE A 569 -34.67 -25.02 -6.29
N ASN A 570 -33.89 -23.94 -6.31
CA ASN A 570 -34.06 -22.81 -5.41
C ASN A 570 -35.46 -22.18 -5.52
N GLU A 571 -36.28 -22.32 -4.48
CA GLU A 571 -37.68 -21.88 -4.48
C GLU A 571 -37.86 -20.37 -4.69
N SER A 572 -36.95 -19.56 -4.14
CA SER A 572 -37.01 -18.10 -4.28
C SER A 572 -36.72 -17.67 -5.71
N LEU A 573 -35.73 -18.30 -6.35
CA LEU A 573 -35.44 -18.10 -7.76
C LEU A 573 -36.60 -18.59 -8.63
N LEU A 574 -37.18 -19.76 -8.33
CA LEU A 574 -38.33 -20.29 -9.05
C LEU A 574 -39.56 -19.37 -8.96
N TYR A 575 -39.77 -18.76 -7.80
CA TYR A 575 -40.79 -17.73 -7.64
C TYR A 575 -40.51 -16.50 -8.52
N ALA A 576 -39.27 -15.99 -8.54
CA ALA A 576 -38.89 -14.87 -9.41
C ALA A 576 -39.10 -15.21 -10.91
N ILE A 577 -38.74 -16.44 -11.31
CA ILE A 577 -39.00 -17.00 -12.64
C ILE A 577 -40.50 -17.01 -12.95
N SER A 578 -41.35 -17.41 -12.00
CA SER A 578 -42.80 -17.55 -12.21
C SER A 578 -43.53 -16.23 -12.51
N ILE A 579 -42.96 -15.10 -12.08
CA ILE A 579 -43.49 -13.76 -12.33
C ILE A 579 -42.74 -13.03 -13.46
N GLY A 580 -41.74 -13.67 -14.06
CA GLY A 580 -40.92 -13.11 -15.14
C GLY A 580 -41.60 -13.18 -16.51
N LYS A 581 -40.98 -12.55 -17.52
CA LYS A 581 -41.55 -12.40 -18.87
C LYS A 581 -41.87 -13.72 -19.59
N TYR A 582 -41.10 -14.77 -19.34
CA TYR A 582 -41.22 -16.06 -20.04
C TYR A 582 -41.84 -17.17 -19.19
N SER A 583 -42.71 -16.83 -18.22
CA SER A 583 -43.28 -17.79 -17.27
C SER A 583 -44.53 -18.53 -17.76
N SER A 584 -44.96 -18.37 -19.00
CA SER A 584 -46.04 -19.20 -19.54
C SER A 584 -45.57 -20.63 -19.81
N LEU A 585 -46.34 -21.61 -19.35
CA LEU A 585 -46.11 -23.04 -19.58
C LEU A 585 -46.97 -23.58 -20.74
N LYS A 586 -47.59 -22.69 -21.53
CA LYS A 586 -48.49 -23.07 -22.62
C LYS A 586 -47.86 -24.09 -23.58
N ASP A 587 -46.62 -23.85 -23.98
CA ASP A 587 -45.87 -24.67 -24.96
C ASP A 587 -45.10 -25.83 -24.31
N TYR A 588 -45.22 -26.03 -23.00
CA TYR A 588 -44.51 -27.10 -22.29
C TYR A 588 -45.25 -28.43 -22.41
N THR A 589 -44.59 -29.46 -22.95
CA THR A 589 -45.25 -30.74 -23.27
C THR A 589 -45.69 -31.53 -22.04
N GLN A 590 -45.02 -31.37 -20.90
CA GLN A 590 -45.34 -32.05 -19.64
C GLN A 590 -46.12 -31.16 -18.66
N ARG A 591 -46.87 -30.17 -19.18
CA ARG A 591 -47.59 -29.17 -18.37
C ARG A 591 -48.51 -29.77 -17.31
N ALA A 592 -49.21 -30.86 -17.62
CA ALA A 592 -50.11 -31.50 -16.67
C ALA A 592 -49.38 -32.10 -15.46
N SER A 593 -48.17 -32.64 -15.67
CA SER A 593 -47.41 -33.33 -14.63
C SER A 593 -46.66 -32.38 -13.70
N ILE A 594 -46.25 -31.20 -14.18
CA ILE A 594 -45.40 -30.29 -13.39
C ILE A 594 -46.14 -29.56 -12.27
N TRP A 595 -47.47 -29.46 -12.34
CA TRP A 595 -48.23 -28.67 -11.37
C TRP A 595 -48.08 -29.17 -9.93
N SER A 596 -48.01 -30.49 -9.69
CA SER A 596 -47.85 -31.06 -8.35
C SER A 596 -46.49 -30.74 -7.72
N GLU A 597 -45.45 -30.64 -8.56
CA GLU A 597 -44.06 -30.44 -8.13
C GLU A 597 -43.70 -28.98 -7.84
N LEU A 598 -44.49 -28.02 -8.33
CA LEU A 598 -44.21 -26.60 -8.14
C LEU A 598 -44.57 -26.12 -6.73
N PRO A 599 -43.69 -25.41 -6.01
CA PRO A 599 -44.03 -24.73 -4.76
C PRO A 599 -45.21 -23.78 -4.95
N GLU A 600 -46.09 -23.67 -3.94
CA GLU A 600 -47.37 -22.96 -4.04
C GLU A 600 -47.25 -21.53 -4.61
N LYS A 601 -46.28 -20.76 -4.12
CA LYS A 601 -46.04 -19.37 -4.57
C LYS A 601 -45.67 -19.29 -6.04
N ALA A 602 -44.75 -20.13 -6.49
CA ALA A 602 -44.32 -20.17 -7.89
C ALA A 602 -45.44 -20.72 -8.79
N ARG A 603 -46.15 -21.74 -8.32
CA ARG A 603 -47.29 -22.36 -9.03
C ARG A 603 -48.34 -21.34 -9.41
N SER A 604 -48.71 -20.44 -8.50
CA SER A 604 -49.69 -19.37 -8.78
C SER A 604 -49.22 -18.43 -9.90
N GLY A 605 -47.93 -18.06 -9.94
CA GLY A 605 -47.35 -17.22 -10.99
C GLY A 605 -47.40 -17.90 -12.36
N PHE A 606 -46.93 -19.15 -12.43
CA PHE A 606 -46.96 -19.96 -13.66
C PHE A 606 -48.39 -20.19 -14.17
N ILE A 607 -49.34 -20.52 -13.29
CA ILE A 607 -50.77 -20.67 -13.65
C ILE A 607 -51.28 -19.36 -14.27
N THR A 608 -51.03 -18.22 -13.61
CA THR A 608 -51.52 -16.92 -14.10
C THR A 608 -50.98 -16.61 -15.50
N ALA A 609 -49.66 -16.71 -15.70
CA ALA A 609 -49.04 -16.43 -17.00
C ALA A 609 -49.51 -17.38 -18.10
N THR A 610 -49.63 -18.67 -17.79
CA THR A 610 -50.11 -19.70 -18.72
C THR A 610 -51.56 -19.45 -19.12
N LEU A 611 -52.43 -19.12 -18.15
CA LEU A 611 -53.83 -18.82 -18.43
C LEU A 611 -53.98 -17.59 -19.32
N ILE A 612 -53.20 -16.53 -19.10
CA ILE A 612 -53.23 -15.33 -19.95
C ILE A 612 -52.94 -15.68 -21.42
N GLU A 613 -51.93 -16.51 -21.70
CA GLU A 613 -51.60 -16.92 -23.08
C GLU A 613 -52.59 -17.94 -23.69
N LEU A 614 -53.33 -18.67 -22.85
CA LEU A 614 -54.36 -19.63 -23.29
C LEU A 614 -55.72 -18.97 -23.57
N ILE A 615 -55.96 -17.73 -23.13
CA ILE A 615 -57.23 -17.02 -23.35
C ILE A 615 -57.62 -16.96 -24.83
N ASP A 616 -56.65 -16.78 -25.72
CA ASP A 616 -56.92 -16.72 -27.17
C ASP A 616 -57.39 -18.06 -27.75
N GLU A 617 -56.92 -19.17 -27.19
CA GLU A 617 -57.33 -20.52 -27.62
C GLU A 617 -58.69 -20.90 -27.05
N LEU A 618 -58.99 -20.45 -25.82
CA LEU A 618 -60.30 -20.59 -25.20
C LEU A 618 -61.37 -19.73 -25.91
N ASP A 619 -61.03 -18.49 -26.30
CA ASP A 619 -61.94 -17.59 -27.04
C ASP A 619 -62.28 -18.14 -28.43
N THR A 620 -61.31 -18.72 -29.13
CA THR A 620 -61.49 -19.26 -30.48
C THR A 620 -62.00 -20.70 -30.51
N SER A 621 -62.34 -21.29 -29.34
CA SER A 621 -62.74 -22.69 -29.18
C SER A 621 -61.74 -23.71 -29.75
N LYS A 622 -60.46 -23.30 -29.89
CA LYS A 622 -59.35 -24.21 -30.25
C LYS A 622 -58.98 -25.13 -29.10
N LEU A 623 -59.26 -24.69 -27.87
CA LEU A 623 -59.08 -25.44 -26.64
C LEU A 623 -60.38 -25.36 -25.84
N SER A 624 -60.90 -26.49 -25.39
CA SER A 624 -62.08 -26.54 -24.52
C SER A 624 -61.71 -26.39 -23.06
N TYR A 625 -62.55 -25.72 -22.27
CA TYR A 625 -62.39 -25.64 -20.81
C TYR A 625 -62.26 -27.03 -20.15
N ASN A 626 -62.95 -28.03 -20.70
CA ASN A 626 -62.93 -29.39 -20.17
C ASN A 626 -61.58 -30.11 -20.39
N GLU A 627 -60.80 -29.68 -21.37
CA GLU A 627 -59.47 -30.23 -21.71
C GLU A 627 -58.37 -29.65 -20.82
N LEU A 628 -58.66 -28.59 -20.06
CA LEU A 628 -57.71 -28.01 -19.12
C LEU A 628 -57.46 -28.91 -17.90
N GLU A 629 -56.26 -28.84 -17.38
CA GLU A 629 -55.85 -29.49 -16.14
C GLU A 629 -56.56 -28.90 -14.92
N SER A 630 -56.67 -29.67 -13.83
CA SER A 630 -57.38 -29.26 -12.60
C SER A 630 -56.90 -27.92 -12.04
N GLU A 631 -55.59 -27.68 -12.08
CA GLU A 631 -54.94 -26.50 -11.55
C GLU A 631 -55.25 -25.26 -12.38
N LEU A 632 -55.27 -25.39 -13.71
CA LEU A 632 -55.70 -24.31 -14.61
C LEU A 632 -57.20 -24.03 -14.47
N LYS A 633 -58.02 -25.07 -14.31
CA LYS A 633 -59.47 -24.94 -14.03
C LYS A 633 -59.73 -24.19 -12.74
N MET A 634 -59.06 -24.57 -11.65
CA MET A 634 -59.14 -23.85 -10.37
C MET A 634 -58.62 -22.42 -10.48
N GLY A 635 -57.52 -22.22 -11.22
CA GLY A 635 -56.96 -20.90 -11.52
C GLY A 635 -57.97 -19.98 -12.21
N LEU A 636 -58.65 -20.44 -13.26
CA LEU A 636 -59.68 -19.69 -13.98
C LEU A 636 -60.93 -19.41 -13.12
N GLN A 637 -61.26 -20.30 -12.19
CA GLN A 637 -62.36 -20.11 -11.24
C GLN A 637 -62.00 -19.16 -10.09
N SER A 638 -60.71 -18.86 -9.90
CA SER A 638 -60.27 -17.98 -8.83
C SER A 638 -60.69 -16.53 -9.09
N GLN A 639 -61.15 -15.85 -8.03
CA GLN A 639 -61.53 -14.44 -8.10
C GLN A 639 -60.37 -13.55 -8.58
N LYS A 640 -59.14 -13.88 -8.17
CA LYS A 640 -57.92 -13.17 -8.58
C LYS A 640 -57.74 -13.20 -10.09
N MET A 641 -57.85 -14.37 -10.71
CA MET A 641 -57.66 -14.51 -12.16
C MET A 641 -58.80 -13.87 -12.94
N GLN A 642 -60.05 -14.05 -12.51
CA GLN A 642 -61.20 -13.40 -13.14
C GLN A 642 -61.04 -11.88 -13.13
N GLN A 643 -60.58 -11.31 -12.01
CA GLN A 643 -60.27 -9.89 -11.92
C GLN A 643 -59.15 -9.47 -12.89
N VAL A 644 -58.07 -10.26 -13.00
CA VAL A 644 -56.98 -10.01 -13.97
C VAL A 644 -57.51 -9.99 -15.41
N ILE A 645 -58.35 -10.95 -15.79
CA ILE A 645 -58.95 -11.02 -17.13
C ILE A 645 -59.81 -9.78 -17.40
N ILE A 646 -60.69 -9.42 -16.47
CA ILE A 646 -61.64 -8.31 -16.63
C ILE A 646 -60.91 -6.95 -16.68
N SER A 647 -59.91 -6.76 -15.82
CA SER A 647 -59.15 -5.50 -15.74
C SER A 647 -58.04 -5.37 -16.78
N SER A 648 -57.62 -6.46 -17.44
CA SER A 648 -56.52 -6.43 -18.40
C SER A 648 -56.86 -5.62 -19.65
N THR A 649 -56.03 -4.64 -20.00
CA THR A 649 -56.15 -3.87 -21.24
C THR A 649 -55.64 -4.64 -22.46
N ALA A 650 -54.84 -5.69 -22.24
CA ALA A 650 -54.28 -6.52 -23.32
C ALA A 650 -55.32 -7.45 -23.95
N ILE A 651 -56.43 -7.72 -23.25
CA ILE A 651 -57.52 -8.56 -23.74
C ILE A 651 -58.60 -7.64 -24.31
N PRO A 652 -58.92 -7.71 -25.62
CA PRO A 652 -60.00 -6.92 -26.20
C PRO A 652 -61.35 -7.21 -25.55
N LEU A 653 -62.21 -6.19 -25.48
CA LEU A 653 -63.54 -6.30 -24.86
C LEU A 653 -64.40 -7.40 -25.51
N THR A 654 -64.41 -7.50 -26.85
CA THR A 654 -65.02 -8.62 -27.59
C THR A 654 -64.67 -10.00 -27.03
N LYS A 655 -63.39 -10.25 -26.72
CA LYS A 655 -62.93 -11.53 -26.13
C LYS A 655 -63.44 -11.69 -24.70
N LYS A 656 -63.36 -10.64 -23.89
CA LYS A 656 -63.89 -10.66 -22.51
C LYS A 656 -65.36 -11.05 -22.47
N LEU A 657 -66.16 -10.53 -23.40
CA LEU A 657 -67.59 -10.84 -23.51
C LEU A 657 -67.82 -12.33 -23.83
N ARG A 658 -67.11 -12.88 -24.82
CA ARG A 658 -67.21 -14.31 -25.18
C ARG A 658 -66.83 -15.24 -24.04
N LEU A 659 -65.83 -14.85 -23.23
CA LEU A 659 -65.41 -15.64 -22.08
C LEU A 659 -66.52 -15.84 -21.03
N PHE A 660 -67.57 -15.01 -20.97
CA PHE A 660 -68.71 -15.25 -20.07
C PHE A 660 -69.51 -16.50 -20.46
N ASP A 661 -69.53 -16.88 -21.73
CA ASP A 661 -70.19 -18.10 -22.20
C ASP A 661 -69.32 -19.35 -22.02
N VAL A 662 -67.99 -19.19 -22.02
CA VAL A 662 -67.03 -20.30 -21.98
C VAL A 662 -66.56 -20.63 -20.57
N LEU A 663 -66.36 -19.61 -19.71
CA LEU A 663 -65.75 -19.79 -18.39
C LEU A 663 -66.80 -19.86 -17.27
N PRO A 664 -66.78 -20.93 -16.45
CA PRO A 664 -67.63 -21.00 -15.27
C PRO A 664 -67.15 -20.00 -14.21
N GLY A 665 -68.09 -19.30 -13.57
CA GLY A 665 -67.80 -18.41 -12.43
C GLY A 665 -67.75 -16.92 -12.76
N MET A 666 -67.78 -16.53 -14.03
CA MET A 666 -68.02 -15.14 -14.42
C MET A 666 -69.44 -14.73 -14.02
N ARG A 667 -69.55 -13.70 -13.18
CA ARG A 667 -70.78 -13.28 -12.50
C ARG A 667 -71.14 -11.83 -12.81
N GLU A 668 -72.32 -11.43 -12.36
CA GLU A 668 -72.89 -10.10 -12.54
C GLU A 668 -71.95 -8.95 -12.13
N ASN A 669 -71.18 -9.10 -11.06
CA ASN A 669 -70.18 -8.12 -10.61
C ASN A 669 -69.08 -7.85 -11.65
N HIS A 670 -68.63 -8.87 -12.38
CA HIS A 670 -67.63 -8.74 -13.43
C HIS A 670 -68.19 -7.99 -14.64
N ALA A 671 -69.46 -8.25 -14.97
CA ALA A 671 -70.17 -7.52 -16.01
C ALA A 671 -70.32 -6.03 -15.65
N GLN A 672 -70.61 -5.70 -14.38
CA GLN A 672 -70.64 -4.31 -13.92
C GLN A 672 -69.28 -3.60 -14.08
N GLN A 673 -68.17 -4.29 -13.79
CA GLN A 673 -66.84 -3.72 -13.98
C GLN A 673 -66.52 -3.44 -15.46
N LEU A 674 -67.08 -4.21 -16.41
CA LEU A 674 -66.91 -3.91 -17.83
C LEU A 674 -67.55 -2.56 -18.21
N ILE A 675 -68.74 -2.24 -17.66
CA ILE A 675 -69.42 -0.95 -17.86
C ILE A 675 -68.53 0.22 -17.39
N GLN A 676 -67.91 0.07 -16.22
CA GLN A 676 -67.08 1.11 -15.61
C GLN A 676 -65.79 1.36 -16.39
N ASN A 677 -65.17 0.30 -16.92
CA ASN A 677 -63.79 0.35 -17.42
C ASN A 677 -63.67 0.45 -18.94
N HIS A 678 -64.77 0.30 -19.71
CA HIS A 678 -64.70 0.23 -21.17
C HIS A 678 -65.81 1.05 -21.84
N HIS A 679 -65.51 1.55 -23.04
CA HIS A 679 -66.51 2.00 -24.01
C HIS A 679 -66.83 0.87 -24.98
N PHE A 680 -68.11 0.74 -25.34
CA PHE A 680 -68.60 -0.36 -26.17
C PHE A 680 -68.80 0.11 -27.61
N SER A 681 -68.38 -0.69 -28.58
CA SER A 681 -68.92 -0.56 -29.94
C SER A 681 -70.37 -1.07 -29.98
N PRO A 682 -71.17 -0.70 -31.01
CA PRO A 682 -72.55 -1.17 -31.12
C PRO A 682 -72.69 -2.71 -31.07
N ALA A 683 -71.81 -3.44 -31.77
CA ALA A 683 -71.82 -4.90 -31.77
C ALA A 683 -71.44 -5.49 -30.41
N GLU A 684 -70.45 -4.91 -29.71
CA GLU A 684 -70.09 -5.33 -28.34
C GLU A 684 -71.21 -5.05 -27.35
N ALA A 685 -71.90 -3.91 -27.49
CA ALA A 685 -73.03 -3.55 -26.65
C ALA A 685 -74.20 -4.52 -26.86
N GLU A 686 -74.55 -4.85 -28.10
CA GLU A 686 -75.60 -5.85 -28.37
C GLU A 686 -75.26 -7.22 -27.77
N GLU A 687 -74.01 -7.68 -27.94
CA GLU A 687 -73.54 -8.95 -27.40
C GLU A 687 -73.55 -8.94 -25.86
N PHE A 688 -73.14 -7.84 -25.25
CA PHE A 688 -73.23 -7.65 -23.80
C PHE A 688 -74.70 -7.67 -23.33
N GLY A 689 -75.61 -7.03 -24.06
CA GLY A 689 -77.05 -7.08 -23.81
C GLY A 689 -77.63 -8.49 -23.91
N ARG A 690 -77.17 -9.30 -24.88
CA ARG A 690 -77.52 -10.72 -25.01
C ARG A 690 -77.07 -11.53 -23.79
N LEU A 691 -75.83 -11.34 -23.31
CA LEU A 691 -75.32 -12.00 -22.11
C LEU A 691 -76.17 -11.63 -20.88
N ILE A 692 -76.45 -10.33 -20.71
CA ILE A 692 -77.27 -9.85 -19.59
C ILE A 692 -78.67 -10.47 -19.61
N SER A 693 -79.31 -10.55 -20.79
CA SER A 693 -80.60 -11.22 -20.97
C SER A 693 -80.51 -12.71 -20.62
N LYS A 694 -79.52 -13.42 -21.16
CA LYS A 694 -79.30 -14.85 -20.95
C LYS A 694 -79.15 -15.19 -19.46
N TYR A 695 -78.32 -14.44 -18.74
CA TYR A 695 -78.01 -14.68 -17.32
C TYR A 695 -78.93 -13.94 -16.34
N LYS A 696 -79.88 -13.13 -16.85
CA LYS A 696 -80.88 -12.38 -16.06
C LYS A 696 -80.26 -11.43 -15.02
N TRP A 697 -79.16 -10.75 -15.35
CA TRP A 697 -78.45 -9.82 -14.46
C TRP A 697 -79.17 -8.48 -14.30
N LYS A 698 -80.06 -8.39 -13.31
CA LYS A 698 -80.92 -7.22 -13.09
C LYS A 698 -80.15 -5.96 -12.71
N THR A 699 -79.16 -6.07 -11.83
CA THR A 699 -78.39 -4.91 -11.36
C THR A 699 -77.52 -4.32 -12.48
N VAL A 700 -77.05 -5.15 -13.41
CA VAL A 700 -76.37 -4.67 -14.63
C VAL A 700 -77.32 -3.91 -15.53
N VAL A 701 -78.55 -4.41 -15.78
CA VAL A 701 -79.56 -3.70 -16.59
C VAL A 701 -79.97 -2.37 -15.95
N GLU A 702 -80.13 -2.34 -14.62
CA GLU A 702 -80.38 -1.09 -13.88
C GLU A 702 -79.23 -0.08 -14.03
N SER A 703 -77.98 -0.55 -14.01
CA SER A 703 -76.80 0.29 -14.26
C SER A 703 -76.81 0.86 -15.68
N LEU A 704 -77.11 0.03 -16.69
CA LEU A 704 -77.26 0.48 -18.08
C LEU A 704 -78.37 1.54 -18.20
N TYR A 705 -79.52 1.32 -17.56
CA TYR A 705 -80.62 2.29 -17.56
C TYR A 705 -80.20 3.61 -16.90
N ASN A 706 -79.56 3.58 -15.74
CA ASN A 706 -79.18 4.80 -15.03
C ASN A 706 -78.10 5.61 -15.79
N GLU A 707 -77.16 4.95 -16.45
CA GLU A 707 -76.06 5.61 -17.19
C GLU A 707 -76.44 5.99 -18.64
N ARG A 708 -77.61 5.58 -19.13
CA ARG A 708 -78.02 5.73 -20.54
C ARG A 708 -77.93 7.15 -21.09
N SER A 709 -78.13 8.17 -20.25
CA SER A 709 -78.10 9.58 -20.66
C SER A 709 -76.69 10.13 -20.81
N LYS A 710 -75.68 9.49 -20.19
CA LYS A 710 -74.27 9.88 -20.25
C LYS A 710 -73.45 8.99 -21.19
N ARG A 711 -73.88 7.75 -21.38
CA ARG A 711 -73.15 6.69 -22.09
C ARG A 711 -74.01 6.12 -23.22
N ASN A 712 -74.05 6.85 -24.35
CA ASN A 712 -74.82 6.45 -25.53
C ASN A 712 -74.39 5.09 -26.11
N ASP A 713 -73.13 4.69 -25.88
CA ASP A 713 -72.59 3.39 -26.28
C ASP A 713 -73.24 2.18 -25.58
N LEU A 714 -73.90 2.41 -24.43
CA LEU A 714 -74.58 1.37 -23.66
C LEU A 714 -76.03 1.12 -24.10
N VAL A 715 -76.59 2.00 -24.94
CA VAL A 715 -77.99 1.95 -25.37
C VAL A 715 -78.33 0.67 -26.13
N PRO A 716 -77.51 0.15 -27.07
CA PRO A 716 -77.80 -1.12 -27.74
C PRO A 716 -77.88 -2.31 -26.76
N ALA A 717 -77.00 -2.34 -25.75
CA ALA A 717 -77.04 -3.35 -24.69
C ALA A 717 -78.36 -3.28 -23.90
N LEU A 718 -78.73 -2.06 -23.50
CA LEU A 718 -79.97 -1.78 -22.78
C LEU A 718 -81.20 -2.23 -23.57
N PHE A 719 -81.22 -2.06 -24.89
CA PHE A 719 -82.34 -2.49 -25.74
C PHE A 719 -82.48 -4.01 -25.79
N GLN A 720 -81.38 -4.75 -25.90
CA GLN A 720 -81.41 -6.21 -25.91
C GLN A 720 -81.86 -6.78 -24.55
N SER A 721 -81.53 -6.10 -23.44
CA SER A 721 -81.86 -6.53 -22.09
C SER A 721 -83.07 -5.83 -21.46
N SER A 722 -83.81 -5.00 -22.19
CA SER A 722 -84.81 -4.08 -21.62
C SER A 722 -85.98 -4.80 -20.94
N HIS A 723 -86.30 -6.04 -21.32
CA HIS A 723 -87.37 -6.85 -20.71
C HIS A 723 -87.08 -7.22 -19.25
N LEU A 724 -85.84 -7.10 -18.79
CA LEU A 724 -85.46 -7.31 -17.38
C LEU A 724 -85.73 -6.09 -16.49
N LEU A 725 -85.99 -4.91 -17.08
CA LEU A 725 -86.33 -3.70 -16.35
C LEU A 725 -87.73 -3.78 -15.73
N GLY A 726 -87.92 -3.04 -14.63
CA GLY A 726 -89.25 -2.79 -14.09
C GLY A 726 -90.13 -2.03 -15.08
N PHE A 727 -91.45 -2.17 -14.95
CA PHE A 727 -92.42 -1.55 -15.86
C PHE A 727 -92.19 -0.03 -16.02
N LEU A 728 -92.01 0.72 -14.94
CA LEU A 728 -91.83 2.19 -15.01
C LEU A 728 -90.57 2.60 -15.78
N GLN A 729 -89.51 1.80 -15.69
CA GLN A 729 -88.28 2.05 -16.46
C GLN A 729 -88.51 1.73 -17.94
N ARG A 730 -89.23 0.65 -18.27
CA ARG A 730 -89.63 0.34 -19.65
C ARG A 730 -90.56 1.40 -20.25
N LEU A 731 -91.54 1.88 -19.48
CA LEU A 731 -92.43 2.98 -19.86
C LEU A 731 -91.64 4.26 -20.13
N SER A 732 -90.68 4.61 -19.27
CA SER A 732 -89.82 5.77 -19.49
C SER A 732 -88.97 5.64 -20.77
N LEU A 733 -88.48 4.44 -21.12
CA LEU A 733 -87.80 4.20 -22.40
C LEU A 733 -88.71 4.37 -23.62
N ALA A 734 -89.98 3.95 -23.51
CA ALA A 734 -90.97 4.14 -24.57
C ALA A 734 -91.34 5.62 -24.74
N VAL A 735 -91.61 6.32 -23.65
CA VAL A 735 -91.97 7.76 -23.63
C VAL A 735 -90.84 8.63 -24.18
N SER A 736 -89.59 8.34 -23.80
CA SER A 736 -88.42 9.10 -24.27
C SER A 736 -88.08 8.88 -25.74
N GLY A 737 -88.80 7.99 -26.44
CA GLY A 737 -88.52 7.66 -27.84
C GLY A 737 -87.27 6.81 -28.05
N LEU A 738 -86.59 6.39 -26.96
CA LEU A 738 -85.41 5.53 -27.04
C LEU A 738 -85.80 4.12 -27.52
N LYS A 739 -86.89 3.55 -26.98
CA LYS A 739 -87.40 2.23 -27.39
C LYS A 739 -88.92 2.18 -27.33
N SER A 740 -89.59 2.52 -28.43
CA SER A 740 -91.05 2.66 -28.51
C SER A 740 -91.81 1.36 -28.27
N ASP A 741 -91.19 0.20 -28.49
CA ASP A 741 -91.73 -1.14 -28.28
C ASP A 741 -91.39 -1.72 -26.90
N ALA A 742 -90.80 -0.95 -25.98
CA ALA A 742 -90.42 -1.42 -24.64
C ALA A 742 -91.61 -1.83 -23.76
N ILE A 743 -92.79 -1.31 -24.06
CA ILE A 743 -94.09 -1.67 -23.47
C ILE A 743 -95.10 -1.95 -24.58
N THR A 744 -96.01 -2.88 -24.34
CA THR A 744 -97.14 -3.09 -25.25
C THR A 744 -98.27 -2.10 -24.99
N HIS A 745 -99.15 -1.91 -25.96
CA HIS A 745 -100.33 -1.06 -25.79
C HIS A 745 -101.23 -1.57 -24.66
N ASP A 746 -101.37 -2.89 -24.50
CA ASP A 746 -102.16 -3.49 -23.42
C ASP A 746 -101.50 -3.30 -22.04
N GLU A 747 -100.17 -3.48 -21.93
CA GLU A 747 -99.43 -3.24 -20.69
C GLU A 747 -99.62 -1.79 -20.20
N TRP A 748 -99.65 -0.82 -21.11
CA TRP A 748 -99.92 0.58 -20.79
C TRP A 748 -101.31 0.77 -20.17
N TRP A 749 -102.35 0.18 -20.79
CA TRP A 749 -103.73 0.27 -20.30
C TRP A 749 -103.93 -0.46 -18.97
N GLU A 750 -103.26 -1.59 -18.76
CA GLU A 750 -103.32 -2.30 -17.49
C GLU A 750 -102.74 -1.48 -16.34
N VAL A 751 -101.62 -0.78 -16.56
CA VAL A 751 -101.04 0.08 -15.52
C VAL A 751 -101.83 1.36 -15.33
N PHE A 752 -102.38 1.94 -16.40
CA PHE A 752 -103.34 3.04 -16.25
C PHE A 752 -104.54 2.60 -15.40
N LEU A 753 -105.14 1.45 -15.70
CA LEU A 753 -106.24 0.88 -14.92
C LEU A 753 -105.84 0.65 -13.46
N SER A 754 -104.70 0.00 -13.21
CA SER A 754 -104.22 -0.27 -11.85
C SER A 754 -104.03 1.04 -11.09
N ARG A 755 -103.38 2.04 -11.69
CA ARG A 755 -103.12 3.31 -11.02
C ARG A 755 -104.37 4.15 -10.84
N ALA A 756 -105.28 4.14 -11.80
CA ALA A 756 -106.57 4.80 -11.69
C ALA A 756 -107.42 4.22 -10.55
N VAL A 757 -107.39 2.90 -10.38
CA VAL A 757 -108.07 2.21 -9.27
C VAL A 757 -107.43 2.53 -7.92
N GLU A 758 -106.10 2.64 -7.85
CA GLU A 758 -105.41 3.01 -6.61
C GLU A 758 -105.69 4.46 -6.20
N LEU A 759 -105.67 5.41 -7.15
CA LEU A 759 -105.90 6.83 -6.88
C LEU A 759 -107.39 7.15 -6.66
N TYR A 760 -108.27 6.43 -7.37
CA TYR A 760 -109.72 6.61 -7.33
C TYR A 760 -110.42 5.27 -7.07
N PRO A 761 -110.34 4.72 -5.83
CA PRO A 761 -110.86 3.40 -5.50
C PRO A 761 -112.38 3.27 -5.63
N LEU A 762 -113.13 4.38 -5.60
CA LEU A 762 -114.58 4.40 -5.79
C LEU A 762 -115.00 4.44 -7.27
N GLY A 763 -114.04 4.55 -8.21
CA GLY A 763 -114.30 4.57 -9.65
C GLY A 763 -114.11 5.95 -10.29
N PRO A 764 -114.30 6.07 -11.62
CA PRO A 764 -114.01 7.27 -12.42
C PRO A 764 -114.87 8.49 -12.07
N THR A 765 -116.01 8.31 -11.38
CA THR A 765 -116.88 9.41 -10.93
C THR A 765 -116.41 10.04 -9.62
N GLN A 766 -115.46 9.41 -8.91
CA GLN A 766 -114.93 9.93 -7.65
C GLN A 766 -114.38 11.35 -7.85
N ASN A 767 -114.73 12.26 -6.95
CA ASN A 767 -114.36 13.68 -6.97
C ASN A 767 -114.76 14.41 -8.27
N GLY A 768 -115.73 13.88 -9.02
CA GLY A 768 -116.16 14.46 -10.30
C GLY A 768 -115.15 14.31 -11.44
N LEU A 769 -114.14 13.44 -11.29
CA LEU A 769 -113.03 13.28 -12.25
C LEU A 769 -113.52 13.10 -13.69
N TRP A 770 -114.44 12.14 -13.92
CA TRP A 770 -114.96 11.84 -15.26
C TRP A 770 -115.61 13.05 -15.93
N THR A 771 -116.46 13.77 -15.21
CA THR A 771 -117.15 14.98 -15.68
C THR A 771 -116.18 16.13 -15.91
N ASN A 772 -115.20 16.31 -15.02
CA ASN A 772 -114.19 17.37 -15.15
C ASN A 772 -113.30 17.15 -16.37
N ALA A 773 -113.05 15.89 -16.75
CA ALA A 773 -112.34 15.53 -17.96
C ALA A 773 -113.18 15.73 -19.25
N GLY A 774 -114.46 16.12 -19.12
CA GLY A 774 -115.40 16.33 -20.21
C GLY A 774 -116.17 15.07 -20.62
N GLY A 775 -116.19 14.04 -19.77
CA GLY A 775 -116.98 12.83 -19.95
C GLY A 775 -118.43 13.03 -19.53
N LYS A 776 -119.37 12.36 -20.18
CA LYS A 776 -120.76 12.37 -19.72
C LYS A 776 -120.95 11.22 -18.75
N LEU A 777 -121.62 11.51 -17.64
CA LEU A 777 -121.94 10.51 -16.64
C LEU A 777 -122.71 9.33 -17.26
N GLU A 778 -123.66 9.59 -18.16
CA GLU A 778 -124.44 8.58 -18.89
C GLU A 778 -123.61 7.54 -19.67
N GLU A 779 -122.34 7.85 -19.97
CA GLU A 779 -121.39 6.94 -20.65
C GLU A 779 -120.80 5.89 -19.69
N LEU A 780 -121.05 6.01 -18.39
CA LEU A 780 -120.66 5.06 -17.35
C LEU A 780 -121.86 4.25 -16.85
N HIS A 781 -121.65 2.96 -16.59
CA HIS A 781 -122.69 2.13 -15.98
C HIS A 781 -122.89 2.46 -14.49
N TYR A 782 -124.13 2.81 -14.12
CA TYR A 782 -124.50 3.33 -12.80
C TYR A 782 -125.00 2.30 -11.77
N HIS A 783 -125.01 1.01 -12.08
CA HIS A 783 -125.67 0.02 -11.23
C HIS A 783 -124.68 -0.97 -10.63
N SER A 784 -124.31 -0.72 -9.36
CA SER A 784 -123.69 -1.67 -8.41
C SER A 784 -122.52 -2.50 -8.95
N VAL A 785 -121.46 -1.82 -9.38
CA VAL A 785 -120.18 -2.42 -9.78
C VAL A 785 -119.07 -1.83 -8.93
N SER A 786 -118.07 -2.63 -8.53
CA SER A 786 -116.92 -2.14 -7.76
C SER A 786 -116.15 -1.05 -8.52
N GLY A 787 -115.46 -0.14 -7.82
CA GLY A 787 -114.70 0.94 -8.48
C GLY A 787 -113.70 0.43 -9.53
N LYS A 788 -113.09 -0.74 -9.32
CA LYS A 788 -112.23 -1.42 -10.31
C LYS A 788 -112.97 -1.85 -11.58
N GLN A 789 -114.18 -2.40 -11.45
CA GLN A 789 -115.00 -2.80 -12.60
C GLN A 789 -115.54 -1.57 -13.34
N SER A 790 -115.90 -0.52 -12.61
CA SER A 790 -116.29 0.77 -13.18
C SER A 790 -115.15 1.39 -13.99
N TRP A 791 -113.93 1.38 -13.45
CA TRP A 791 -112.73 1.80 -14.19
C TRP A 791 -112.42 0.93 -15.41
N SER A 792 -112.59 -0.39 -15.31
CA SER A 792 -112.37 -1.30 -16.45
C SER A 792 -113.33 -1.02 -17.60
N PHE A 793 -114.60 -0.76 -17.28
CA PHE A 793 -115.61 -0.37 -18.28
C PHE A 793 -115.30 0.99 -18.89
N ALA A 794 -114.99 1.98 -18.04
CA ALA A 794 -114.63 3.33 -18.46
C ALA A 794 -113.40 3.35 -19.37
N ILE A 795 -112.37 2.57 -19.04
CA ILE A 795 -111.18 2.42 -19.87
C ILE A 795 -111.51 1.76 -21.20
N ASN A 796 -112.31 0.69 -21.21
CA ASN A 796 -112.75 0.08 -22.48
C ASN A 796 -113.56 1.05 -23.34
N HIS A 797 -114.41 1.88 -22.73
CA HIS A 797 -115.15 2.93 -23.43
C HIS A 797 -114.19 3.93 -24.10
N ILE A 798 -113.17 4.41 -23.37
CA ILE A 798 -112.16 5.33 -23.90
C ILE A 798 -111.29 4.67 -24.98
N ARG A 799 -110.88 3.40 -24.79
CA ARG A 799 -110.12 2.61 -25.77
C ARG A 799 -110.83 2.51 -27.12
N ASN A 800 -112.15 2.46 -27.09
CA ASN A 800 -113.01 2.39 -28.28
C ASN A 800 -113.36 3.77 -28.86
N GLY A 801 -112.69 4.85 -28.45
CA GLY A 801 -112.88 6.20 -28.98
C GLY A 801 -113.95 7.03 -28.27
N GLY A 802 -114.46 6.58 -27.12
CA GLY A 802 -115.44 7.30 -26.32
C GLY A 802 -114.89 8.55 -25.61
N SER A 803 -115.80 9.42 -25.14
CA SER A 803 -115.46 10.57 -24.29
C SER A 803 -115.42 10.18 -22.80
N PRO A 804 -114.60 10.86 -21.97
CA PRO A 804 -113.59 11.85 -22.33
C PRO A 804 -112.35 11.19 -22.95
N SER A 805 -111.58 11.93 -23.75
CA SER A 805 -110.34 11.36 -24.28
C SER A 805 -109.35 11.06 -23.15
N ILE A 806 -108.57 9.98 -23.29
CA ILE A 806 -107.58 9.58 -22.27
C ILE A 806 -106.64 10.73 -21.88
N LYS A 807 -106.26 11.58 -22.84
CA LYS A 807 -105.42 12.76 -22.62
C LYS A 807 -106.07 13.79 -21.71
N LYS A 808 -107.38 14.03 -21.84
CA LYS A 808 -108.13 14.92 -20.96
C LYS A 808 -108.28 14.31 -19.57
N LEU A 809 -108.57 13.01 -19.52
CA LEU A 809 -108.76 12.28 -18.27
C LEU A 809 -107.48 12.25 -17.43
N LEU A 810 -106.36 11.85 -18.02
CA LEU A 810 -105.06 11.87 -17.35
C LEU A 810 -104.62 13.28 -16.93
N LYS A 811 -104.96 14.32 -17.71
CA LYS A 811 -104.67 15.71 -17.34
C LYS A 811 -105.43 16.13 -16.09
N GLU A 812 -106.69 15.75 -15.95
CA GLU A 812 -107.45 16.02 -14.72
C GLU A 812 -106.94 15.18 -13.55
N MET A 813 -106.62 13.90 -13.76
CA MET A 813 -105.98 13.08 -12.72
C MET A 813 -104.66 13.68 -12.25
N HIS A 814 -103.84 14.20 -13.17
CA HIS A 814 -102.53 14.79 -12.86
C HIS A 814 -102.65 16.12 -12.11
N LYS A 815 -103.68 16.92 -12.38
CA LYS A 815 -103.96 18.12 -11.57
C LYS A 815 -104.24 17.78 -10.10
N GLU A 816 -105.00 16.71 -9.86
CA GLU A 816 -105.37 16.29 -8.51
C GLU A 816 -104.22 15.57 -7.79
N PHE A 817 -103.43 14.79 -8.54
CA PHE A 817 -102.29 14.01 -8.03
C PHE A 817 -100.97 14.41 -8.69
N TYR A 818 -100.62 15.70 -8.62
CA TYR A 818 -99.46 16.29 -9.31
C TYR A 818 -98.10 15.66 -8.94
N GLY A 819 -97.99 15.09 -7.72
CA GLY A 819 -96.78 14.41 -7.24
C GLY A 819 -96.65 12.94 -7.66
N ASP A 820 -97.61 12.39 -8.41
CA ASP A 820 -97.61 10.99 -8.82
C ASP A 820 -96.68 10.75 -10.01
N PHE A 821 -95.60 9.99 -9.77
CA PHE A 821 -94.59 9.69 -10.79
C PHE A 821 -95.15 8.83 -11.93
N THR A 822 -95.92 7.79 -11.61
CA THR A 822 -96.50 6.87 -12.60
C THR A 822 -97.47 7.61 -13.53
N LEU A 823 -98.33 8.44 -12.95
CA LEU A 823 -99.29 9.25 -13.68
C LEU A 823 -98.59 10.29 -14.56
N SER A 824 -97.51 10.91 -14.07
CA SER A 824 -96.70 11.84 -14.85
C SER A 824 -96.06 11.16 -16.08
N GLN A 825 -95.58 9.92 -15.94
CA GLN A 825 -95.06 9.14 -17.06
C GLN A 825 -96.17 8.74 -18.05
N LEU A 826 -97.34 8.31 -17.56
CA LEU A 826 -98.49 7.98 -18.40
C LEU A 826 -99.01 9.19 -19.19
N VAL A 827 -99.01 10.39 -18.60
CA VAL A 827 -99.36 11.64 -19.30
C VAL A 827 -98.38 11.95 -20.43
N GLN A 828 -97.08 11.72 -20.23
CA GLN A 828 -96.05 11.99 -21.24
C GLN A 828 -96.08 11.00 -22.42
N SER A 829 -96.64 9.80 -22.25
CA SER A 829 -96.77 8.79 -23.31
C SER A 829 -97.92 9.01 -24.32
N ILE A 830 -98.76 10.05 -24.17
CA ILE A 830 -99.94 10.33 -25.03
C ILE A 830 -100.01 11.79 -25.49
#